data_AF-A0A074WI65-F1
#
_entry.id   AF-A0A074WI65-F1
#
_cell.length_a   1.000
_cell.length_b   1.000
_cell.length_c   1.000
_cell.angle_alpha   90.00
_cell.angle_beta   90.00
_cell.angle_gamma   90.00
#
_symmetry.space_group_name_H-M   'P 1'
#
loop_
_entity.id
_entity.type
_entity.pdbx_description
1 polymer ?
#
loop_
_entity_poly.entity_id
_entity_poly.type
_entity_poly.pdbx_seq_one_letter_code
_entity_poly.pdbx_strand_id
1 'polypeptide(L)'
;MKAPRYSASRQKACNNCTRGKTRCQKGPSGCSRCVQRGLLCIDPQDAMAQVSTASIDEVSDLRAVSQGSSAQANFDFSELRLACTINVDDITSRWLNTYVPVAGQVINDYPLSISALIRRVLKSYVASAVRGHTSLPPFIHPAQIDDSSSVPLATCLNMVRICQNPALGREATAAEVLQREMSTIYQRRIQCNHMELLATFQAYLVYAMTLVLRLEQASTLFLRQAMMNLQDLAWMTTRQGIVSVAEQQHSRPRWEEWIVVEAKRRTLYVMYMFDDVISKQEGIPTFLGIELVGLPAPGSKSLWFANSRPEWQKMYNLHLADWPDGGLCIDELWAMPSELGDIEIARRRSRVEQWMEDLDEFGMMIYAVTSCTHGTYTSSHIAEPATTLHSIFDKRQKVLIVAIISIAATFSGFASNIYFPALPTIAHDLNVSIELVNLSVTAYLIFQGLAPSIWGPISDVKGRRVAYVGTFLVFLGSCIGLALTRNYATLIVLRCLQSTGSASTIAIGSGVIGDITTRENRGGYMAVFQAGLLAPVAIGPIIGGGLAAALGWRSIFWFLTIYCGAFLVFLILLLPETLRHKVGNGSRETVELFARYPLTFYQKTSQMRWDCEPMALTENESKKSVDITQPLRILFSKQASPIIICLAIHYAVWQMSITAMSTLFLEVYNLSETQIGLTFLANGVGSILGTLTTGKVLNMDYKRVKQDYASRTEILETTDRKPSFPIEKARLRLIPLFSLLQAIAILVFGWTIRYHVHISVPIITTFFTGWCAVSAQSLVMTYLVDIFQDRSAAGSAALNLARCLCAAAGTSFVLPLIRAAGAGWALSICVLAQGVALLGALIQWKFAQTWRDQKN
;
A
#
# COMPACT_ATOMS: atom_id res chain seq x y z
N MET A 1 -58.12 -10.69 22.53
CA MET A 1 -56.93 -10.86 23.40
C MET A 1 -56.60 -12.34 23.50
N LYS A 2 -55.54 -12.79 22.82
CA LYS A 2 -55.05 -14.17 22.85
C LYS A 2 -53.75 -14.18 23.65
N ALA A 3 -53.72 -14.94 24.74
CA ALA A 3 -52.54 -15.17 25.56
C ALA A 3 -51.46 -15.92 24.77
N PRO A 4 -50.16 -15.63 24.98
CA PRO A 4 -49.09 -16.32 24.27
C PRO A 4 -48.84 -17.73 24.85
N ARG A 5 -48.87 -18.72 23.97
CA ARG A 5 -48.32 -20.06 24.19
C ARG A 5 -46.79 -19.97 24.29
N TYR A 6 -46.22 -19.95 25.49
CA TYR A 6 -44.84 -20.41 25.74
C TYR A 6 -44.63 -20.67 27.24
N SER A 7 -44.71 -21.94 27.65
CA SER A 7 -44.04 -22.42 28.87
C SER A 7 -43.87 -23.95 28.83
N ALA A 8 -43.03 -24.43 27.92
CA ALA A 8 -42.35 -25.72 28.11
C ALA A 8 -40.92 -25.39 28.55
N SER A 9 -40.61 -25.66 29.81
CA SER A 9 -39.30 -25.37 30.39
C SER A 9 -38.21 -26.10 29.60
N ARG A 10 -37.27 -25.34 29.00
CA ARG A 10 -36.04 -25.93 28.48
C ARG A 10 -35.25 -26.47 29.66
N GLN A 11 -35.32 -27.78 29.90
CA GLN A 11 -34.46 -28.44 30.88
C GLN A 11 -32.99 -28.16 30.54
N LYS A 12 -32.25 -27.56 31.48
CA LYS A 12 -30.83 -27.24 31.33
C LYS A 12 -30.02 -28.53 31.18
N ALA A 13 -29.03 -28.51 30.28
CA ALA A 13 -28.11 -29.62 30.07
C ALA A 13 -27.25 -29.86 31.32
N CYS A 14 -26.91 -31.12 31.60
CA CYS A 14 -26.02 -31.48 32.71
C CYS A 14 -24.60 -30.97 32.45
N ASN A 15 -23.80 -30.80 33.52
CA ASN A 15 -22.50 -30.14 33.45
C ASN A 15 -21.53 -30.80 32.43
N ASN A 16 -21.51 -32.14 32.39
CA ASN A 16 -20.67 -32.90 31.45
C ASN A 16 -21.05 -32.69 29.98
N CYS A 17 -22.34 -32.61 29.65
CA CYS A 17 -22.79 -32.35 28.28
C CYS A 17 -22.52 -30.89 27.87
N THR A 18 -22.61 -29.95 28.82
CA THR A 18 -22.29 -28.53 28.62
C THR A 18 -20.80 -28.32 28.33
N ARG A 19 -19.90 -28.92 29.15
CA ARG A 19 -18.44 -28.88 28.92
C ARG A 19 -18.06 -29.52 27.58
N GLY A 20 -18.72 -30.62 27.22
CA GLY A 20 -18.52 -31.29 25.94
C GLY A 20 -19.22 -30.64 24.75
N LYS A 21 -19.88 -29.47 24.90
CA LYS A 21 -20.67 -28.77 23.85
C LYS A 21 -21.60 -29.69 23.04
N THR A 22 -22.30 -30.59 23.72
CA THR A 22 -23.14 -31.61 23.07
C THR A 22 -24.54 -31.66 23.66
N ARG A 23 -25.51 -32.15 22.87
CA ARG A 23 -26.94 -32.14 23.25
C ARG A 23 -27.22 -33.14 24.36
N CYS A 24 -27.74 -32.65 25.49
CA CYS A 24 -28.10 -33.46 26.65
C CYS A 24 -29.52 -34.03 26.51
N GLN A 25 -29.67 -35.35 26.58
CA GLN A 25 -30.96 -36.04 26.61
C GLN A 25 -31.25 -36.48 28.05
N LYS A 26 -31.84 -35.57 28.83
CA LYS A 26 -32.01 -35.75 30.28
C LYS A 26 -33.27 -36.59 30.57
N GLY A 27 -33.08 -37.71 31.28
CA GLY A 27 -34.17 -38.55 31.81
C GLY A 27 -34.23 -38.48 33.34
N PRO A 28 -35.23 -39.14 33.96
CA PRO A 28 -35.46 -39.10 35.42
C PRO A 28 -34.30 -39.68 36.25
N SER A 29 -33.46 -40.55 35.68
CA SER A 29 -32.30 -41.17 36.34
C SER A 29 -30.94 -40.59 35.89
N GLY A 30 -30.94 -39.46 35.17
CA GLY A 30 -29.75 -38.87 34.55
C GLY A 30 -29.82 -38.88 33.02
N CYS A 31 -28.88 -38.20 32.36
CA CYS A 31 -28.86 -38.20 30.90
C CYS A 31 -28.29 -39.52 30.36
N SER A 32 -28.90 -40.03 29.29
CA SER A 32 -28.55 -41.33 28.68
C SER A 32 -27.06 -41.49 28.42
N ARG A 33 -26.41 -40.40 28.01
CA ARG A 33 -24.98 -40.38 27.70
C ARG A 33 -24.07 -40.48 28.94
N CYS A 34 -24.44 -39.84 30.05
CA CYS A 34 -23.68 -39.96 31.29
C CYS A 34 -23.81 -41.38 31.83
N VAL A 35 -25.02 -41.94 31.81
CA VAL A 35 -25.29 -43.33 32.22
C VAL A 35 -24.49 -44.32 31.38
N GLN A 36 -24.47 -44.16 30.06
CA GLN A 36 -23.75 -45.05 29.14
C GLN A 36 -22.22 -44.96 29.30
N ARG A 37 -21.70 -43.86 29.85
CA ARG A 37 -20.27 -43.65 30.11
C ARG A 37 -19.89 -43.91 31.58
N GLY A 38 -20.82 -44.37 32.42
CA GLY A 38 -20.58 -44.53 33.85
C GLY A 38 -20.26 -43.23 34.59
N LEU A 39 -20.65 -42.07 34.04
CA LEU A 39 -20.39 -40.75 34.61
C LEU A 39 -21.60 -40.27 35.42
N LEU A 40 -21.36 -39.62 36.56
CA LEU A 40 -22.40 -38.97 37.34
C LEU A 40 -23.00 -37.77 36.59
N CYS A 41 -24.33 -37.74 36.51
CA CYS A 41 -25.07 -36.72 35.76
C CYS A 41 -25.49 -35.56 36.68
N ILE A 42 -24.57 -34.63 36.94
CA ILE A 42 -24.79 -33.52 37.89
C ILE A 42 -25.37 -32.30 37.18
N ASP A 43 -26.35 -31.67 37.82
CA ASP A 43 -26.93 -30.42 37.36
C ASP A 43 -26.04 -29.20 37.67
N PRO A 44 -26.03 -28.17 36.80
CA PRO A 44 -25.15 -27.02 36.99
C PRO A 44 -25.39 -26.24 38.29
N GLN A 45 -26.58 -26.35 38.89
CA GLN A 45 -26.94 -25.65 40.12
C GLN A 45 -26.50 -26.41 41.38
N ASP A 46 -26.46 -27.75 41.34
CA ASP A 46 -26.03 -28.57 42.49
C ASP A 46 -24.51 -28.59 42.66
N ALA A 47 -23.77 -28.41 41.57
CA ALA A 47 -22.30 -28.30 41.60
C ALA A 47 -21.80 -27.06 42.38
N MET A 48 -22.63 -26.02 42.53
CA MET A 48 -22.30 -24.83 43.32
C MET A 48 -22.66 -24.97 44.81
N ALA A 49 -23.60 -25.86 45.16
CA ALA A 49 -24.05 -26.06 46.54
C ALA A 49 -23.13 -26.99 47.37
N GLN A 50 -22.30 -27.81 46.72
CA GLN A 50 -21.35 -28.70 47.42
C GLN A 50 -20.02 -28.04 47.81
N VAL A 51 -19.76 -26.79 47.38
CA VAL A 51 -18.50 -26.09 47.69
C VAL A 51 -18.56 -25.31 49.02
N SER A 52 -19.76 -25.12 49.60
CA SER A 52 -19.96 -24.23 50.75
C SER A 52 -20.11 -24.92 52.11
N THR A 53 -20.00 -26.25 52.23
CA THR A 53 -20.27 -26.97 53.50
C THR A 53 -19.36 -28.16 53.84
N ALA A 54 -18.07 -28.14 53.46
CA ALA A 54 -17.10 -29.16 53.91
C ALA A 54 -15.96 -28.56 54.76
N SER A 55 -15.75 -29.17 55.93
CA SER A 55 -14.79 -28.83 56.99
C SER A 55 -13.33 -29.11 56.61
N ILE A 56 -12.42 -28.44 57.33
CA ILE A 56 -10.98 -28.25 57.05
C ILE A 56 -10.15 -29.55 56.97
N ASP A 57 -10.66 -30.72 57.35
CA ASP A 57 -9.92 -31.98 57.32
C ASP A 57 -10.14 -32.86 56.06
N GLU A 58 -11.03 -32.48 55.14
CA GLU A 58 -11.22 -33.18 53.84
C GLU A 58 -10.56 -32.46 52.64
N VAL A 59 -9.72 -31.46 52.90
CA VAL A 59 -8.95 -30.73 51.87
C VAL A 59 -7.65 -31.47 51.49
N SER A 60 -7.28 -32.54 52.20
CA SER A 60 -6.13 -33.39 51.85
C SER A 60 -6.43 -34.35 50.69
N ASP A 61 -7.63 -34.95 50.63
CA ASP A 61 -7.94 -35.99 49.65
C ASP A 61 -8.49 -35.48 48.30
N LEU A 62 -8.99 -34.24 48.23
CA LEU A 62 -9.44 -33.62 46.98
C LEU A 62 -8.32 -32.95 46.17
N ARG A 63 -7.09 -32.87 46.71
CA ARG A 63 -5.89 -32.56 45.92
C ARG A 63 -5.40 -33.74 45.08
N ALA A 64 -5.89 -34.95 45.32
CA ALA A 64 -5.43 -36.16 44.64
C ALA A 64 -6.18 -36.51 43.32
N VAL A 65 -7.24 -35.78 42.94
CA VAL A 65 -8.09 -36.17 41.77
C VAL A 65 -8.16 -35.12 40.64
N SER A 66 -7.43 -34.00 40.75
CA SER A 66 -7.14 -33.11 39.61
C SER A 66 -5.67 -33.12 39.16
N GLN A 67 -4.84 -33.94 39.81
CA GLN A 67 -3.56 -34.38 39.26
C GLN A 67 -3.82 -35.58 38.35
N GLY A 68 -4.12 -35.31 37.08
CA GLY A 68 -3.81 -36.27 36.02
C GLY A 68 -2.30 -36.44 36.03
N SER A 69 -1.82 -37.50 36.67
CA SER A 69 -0.43 -37.99 36.75
C SER A 69 0.59 -37.23 35.87
N SER A 70 1.12 -36.11 36.34
CA SER A 70 2.46 -35.72 35.94
C SER A 70 3.39 -36.58 36.76
N ALA A 71 4.09 -37.52 36.11
CA ALA A 71 5.31 -38.03 36.69
C ALA A 71 6.21 -36.80 36.92
N GLN A 72 6.31 -36.30 38.16
CA GLN A 72 7.24 -35.23 38.50
C GLN A 72 8.63 -35.71 38.08
N ALA A 73 9.16 -35.10 37.01
CA ALA A 73 10.52 -35.36 36.59
C ALA A 73 11.42 -34.88 37.73
N ASN A 74 12.06 -35.81 38.44
CA ASN A 74 13.02 -35.47 39.46
C ASN A 74 14.27 -34.89 38.73
N PHE A 75 14.40 -33.57 38.74
CA PHE A 75 15.51 -32.85 38.12
C PHE A 75 16.72 -32.86 39.06
N ASP A 76 17.91 -33.06 38.52
CA ASP A 76 19.17 -33.03 39.26
C ASP A 76 20.17 -32.10 38.57
N PHE A 77 20.39 -30.93 39.18
CA PHE A 77 21.24 -29.85 38.67
C PHE A 77 22.65 -29.85 39.27
N SER A 78 23.05 -30.90 40.00
CA SER A 78 24.30 -30.92 40.80
C SER A 78 25.56 -31.06 39.95
N GLU A 79 25.48 -31.79 38.82
CA GLU A 79 26.60 -32.05 37.91
C GLU A 79 26.25 -31.66 36.47
N LEU A 80 26.62 -30.44 36.07
CA LEU A 80 26.35 -29.89 34.73
C LEU A 80 27.64 -29.79 33.92
N ARG A 81 27.68 -30.36 32.71
CA ARG A 81 28.82 -30.25 31.79
C ARG A 81 28.57 -29.17 30.74
N LEU A 82 28.97 -27.93 31.07
CA LEU A 82 28.77 -26.76 30.23
C LEU A 82 30.09 -26.24 29.66
N ALA A 83 30.02 -25.64 28.47
CA ALA A 83 31.14 -25.03 27.76
C ALA A 83 30.83 -23.56 27.43
N CYS A 84 31.87 -22.75 27.33
CA CYS A 84 31.77 -21.36 26.89
C CYS A 84 32.31 -21.23 25.46
N THR A 85 31.47 -20.75 24.54
CA THR A 85 31.77 -20.67 23.11
C THR A 85 32.07 -19.26 22.62
N ILE A 86 31.88 -18.24 23.46
CA ILE A 86 32.02 -16.82 23.11
C ILE A 86 33.10 -16.12 23.96
N ASN A 87 33.62 -14.99 23.48
CA ASN A 87 34.54 -14.15 24.25
C ASN A 87 33.75 -13.38 25.33
N VAL A 88 33.73 -13.93 26.55
CA VAL A 88 32.90 -13.39 27.63
C VAL A 88 33.41 -12.05 28.12
N ASP A 89 34.72 -11.80 28.08
CA ASP A 89 35.34 -10.61 28.68
C ASP A 89 34.78 -9.32 28.08
N ASP A 90 34.44 -9.34 26.79
CA ASP A 90 33.84 -8.21 26.07
C ASP A 90 32.46 -7.80 26.63
N ILE A 91 31.73 -8.72 27.28
CA ILE A 91 30.42 -8.45 27.91
C ILE A 91 30.58 -7.47 29.09
N THR A 92 31.65 -7.57 29.88
CA THR A 92 31.88 -6.68 31.04
C THR A 92 32.29 -5.27 30.66
N SER A 93 32.98 -5.11 29.54
CA SER A 93 33.43 -3.82 29.02
C SER A 93 32.40 -3.14 28.12
N ARG A 94 31.25 -3.77 27.85
CA ARG A 94 30.27 -3.30 26.88
C ARG A 94 29.77 -1.88 27.15
N TRP A 95 29.54 -1.52 28.42
CA TRP A 95 29.13 -0.16 28.80
C TRP A 95 30.14 0.92 28.38
N LEU A 96 31.42 0.58 28.16
CA LEU A 96 32.44 1.51 27.66
C LEU A 96 32.23 1.89 26.19
N ASN A 97 31.59 1.04 25.38
CA ASN A 97 31.39 1.28 23.94
C ASN A 97 30.62 2.57 23.66
N THR A 98 29.75 2.95 24.60
CA THR A 98 29.06 4.24 24.65
C THR A 98 29.99 5.45 24.66
N TYR A 99 31.14 5.33 25.30
CA TYR A 99 32.10 6.42 25.52
C TYR A 99 33.33 6.30 24.62
N VAL A 100 33.69 5.09 24.23
CA VAL A 100 34.84 4.77 23.37
C VAL A 100 34.35 3.86 22.25
N PRO A 101 34.08 4.39 21.04
CA PRO A 101 33.59 3.60 19.93
C PRO A 101 34.67 2.60 19.46
N VAL A 102 34.31 1.32 19.42
CA VAL A 102 35.19 0.24 18.95
C VAL A 102 35.10 0.13 17.42
N ALA A 103 36.24 -0.07 16.76
CA ALA A 103 36.29 -0.20 15.29
C ALA A 103 35.45 -1.41 14.81
N GLY A 104 34.56 -1.19 13.84
CA GLY A 104 33.70 -2.23 13.27
C GLY A 104 32.33 -2.38 13.94
N GLN A 105 32.02 -1.64 15.00
CA GLN A 105 30.68 -1.63 15.60
C GLN A 105 29.68 -0.82 14.78
N VAL A 106 28.50 -1.40 14.58
CA VAL A 106 27.35 -0.75 13.95
C VAL A 106 26.43 -0.21 15.04
N ILE A 107 26.03 1.05 14.92
CA ILE A 107 25.03 1.66 15.81
C ILE A 107 23.66 1.09 15.45
N ASN A 108 22.93 0.62 16.46
CA ASN A 108 21.58 0.12 16.33
C ASN A 108 20.61 1.31 16.26
N ASP A 109 20.14 1.66 15.08
CA ASP A 109 19.12 2.70 14.90
C ASP A 109 17.73 2.08 14.71
N TYR A 110 17.04 1.84 15.82
CA TYR A 110 15.67 1.31 15.80
C TYR A 110 14.65 2.41 15.50
N PRO A 111 13.64 2.15 14.63
CA PRO A 111 12.45 2.98 14.56
C PRO A 111 11.78 3.09 15.94
N LEU A 112 11.22 4.27 16.26
CA LEU A 112 10.56 4.53 17.56
C LEU A 112 9.48 3.49 17.91
N SER A 113 8.81 2.93 16.90
CA SER A 113 7.82 1.85 17.05
C SER A 113 8.40 0.57 17.63
N ILE A 114 9.64 0.20 17.25
CA ILE A 114 10.32 -1.00 17.73
C ILE A 114 10.84 -0.79 19.15
N SER A 115 11.43 0.37 19.45
CA SER A 115 11.80 0.70 20.84
C SER A 115 10.58 0.69 21.78
N ALA A 116 9.44 1.20 21.31
CA ALA A 116 8.18 1.14 22.06
C ALA A 116 7.66 -0.31 22.22
N LEU A 117 7.82 -1.16 21.20
CA LEU A 117 7.49 -2.58 21.25
C LEU A 117 8.32 -3.30 22.32
N ILE A 118 9.66 -3.18 22.27
CA ILE A 118 10.58 -3.81 23.24
C ILE A 118 10.20 -3.38 24.65
N ARG A 119 10.05 -2.08 24.90
CA ARG A 119 9.65 -1.54 26.22
C ARG A 119 8.33 -2.13 26.70
N ARG A 120 7.34 -2.28 25.82
CA ARG A 120 6.01 -2.81 26.17
C ARG A 120 6.05 -4.31 26.47
N VAL A 121 6.87 -5.07 25.74
CA VAL A 121 7.06 -6.51 25.98
C VAL A 121 7.80 -6.74 27.30
N LEU A 122 8.90 -6.03 27.57
CA LEU A 122 9.59 -6.14 28.86
C LEU A 122 8.70 -5.74 30.04
N LYS A 123 7.85 -4.71 29.87
CA LYS A 123 6.84 -4.33 30.89
C LYS A 123 5.82 -5.44 31.13
N SER A 124 5.49 -6.25 30.11
CA SER A 124 4.62 -7.42 30.26
C SER A 124 5.29 -8.55 31.07
N TYR A 125 6.60 -8.75 30.91
CA TYR A 125 7.36 -9.73 31.70
C TYR A 125 7.39 -9.36 33.18
N VAL A 126 7.63 -8.07 33.48
CA VAL A 126 7.50 -7.54 34.85
C VAL A 126 6.09 -7.73 35.39
N ALA A 127 5.06 -7.44 34.59
CA ALA A 127 3.67 -7.63 35.02
C ALA A 127 3.35 -9.11 35.32
N SER A 128 3.93 -10.04 34.56
CA SER A 128 3.83 -11.47 34.79
C SER A 128 4.45 -11.88 36.12
N ALA A 129 5.69 -11.43 36.39
CA ALA A 129 6.39 -11.68 37.64
C ALA A 129 5.63 -11.13 38.86
N VAL A 130 5.08 -9.92 38.77
CA VAL A 130 4.33 -9.27 39.86
C VAL A 130 2.98 -9.96 40.14
N ARG A 131 2.28 -10.46 39.12
CA ARG A 131 0.93 -11.05 39.28
C ARG A 131 0.95 -12.50 39.76
N GLY A 132 1.99 -13.27 39.45
CA GLY A 132 2.27 -14.58 40.05
C GLY A 132 1.25 -15.72 39.83
N HIS A 133 0.16 -15.55 39.06
CA HIS A 133 -0.94 -16.53 39.01
C HIS A 133 -1.03 -17.39 37.73
N THR A 134 -0.37 -17.04 36.62
CA THR A 134 -0.63 -17.72 35.32
C THR A 134 0.57 -17.90 34.37
N SER A 135 1.67 -17.15 34.53
CA SER A 135 2.82 -17.24 33.61
C SER A 135 4.10 -16.69 34.25
N LEU A 136 5.23 -17.34 33.98
CA LEU A 136 6.57 -16.84 34.32
C LEU A 136 7.13 -16.01 33.17
N PRO A 137 8.05 -15.06 33.43
CA PRO A 137 8.84 -14.45 32.37
C PRO A 137 9.51 -15.51 31.50
N PRO A 138 9.59 -15.33 30.17
CA PRO A 138 9.98 -16.40 29.23
C PRO A 138 11.46 -16.81 29.31
N PHE A 139 12.25 -16.13 30.13
CA PHE A 139 13.64 -16.47 30.43
C PHE A 139 13.81 -17.25 31.74
N ILE A 140 12.73 -17.53 32.48
CA ILE A 140 12.69 -18.36 33.68
C ILE A 140 11.93 -19.65 33.37
N HIS A 141 12.60 -20.79 33.51
CA HIS A 141 11.98 -22.10 33.29
C HIS A 141 11.25 -22.59 34.56
N PRO A 142 10.06 -23.21 34.46
CA PRO A 142 9.31 -23.70 35.63
C PRO A 142 10.12 -24.65 36.53
N ALA A 143 10.96 -25.50 35.96
CA ALA A 143 11.83 -26.43 36.71
C ALA A 143 12.83 -25.73 37.65
N GLN A 144 13.09 -24.42 37.48
CA GLN A 144 13.95 -23.67 38.39
C GLN A 144 13.24 -23.29 39.70
N ILE A 145 11.90 -23.27 39.74
CA ILE A 145 11.16 -22.81 40.93
C ILE A 145 11.12 -23.87 42.02
N ASP A 146 11.07 -25.14 41.63
CA ASP A 146 10.99 -26.27 42.55
C ASP A 146 12.37 -26.66 43.14
N ASP A 147 13.45 -26.07 42.64
CA ASP A 147 14.81 -26.37 43.09
C ASP A 147 15.23 -25.48 44.29
N SER A 148 15.74 -26.14 45.33
CA SER A 148 16.30 -25.52 46.53
C SER A 148 17.44 -24.53 46.26
N SER A 149 18.14 -24.65 45.12
CA SER A 149 19.23 -23.75 44.73
C SER A 149 18.76 -22.40 44.11
N SER A 150 17.46 -22.22 43.86
CA SER A 150 16.90 -21.01 43.25
C SER A 150 16.30 -20.01 44.26
N VAL A 151 16.79 -20.02 45.51
CA VAL A 151 16.31 -19.13 46.59
C VAL A 151 16.29 -17.64 46.20
N PRO A 152 17.31 -17.07 45.52
CA PRO A 152 17.28 -15.66 45.13
C PRO A 152 16.11 -15.34 44.19
N LEU A 153 15.81 -16.25 43.26
CA LEU A 153 14.73 -16.10 42.30
C LEU A 153 13.35 -16.25 42.94
N ALA A 154 13.17 -17.27 43.80
CA ALA A 154 11.93 -17.46 44.54
C ALA A 154 11.63 -16.26 45.46
N THR A 155 12.66 -15.73 46.12
CA THR A 155 12.57 -14.52 46.95
C THR A 155 12.20 -13.31 46.10
N CYS A 156 12.83 -13.12 44.94
CA CYS A 156 12.51 -12.05 44.00
C CYS A 156 11.05 -12.08 43.56
N LEU A 157 10.57 -13.23 43.09
CA LEU A 157 9.17 -13.38 42.63
C LEU A 157 8.16 -13.13 43.75
N ASN A 158 8.51 -13.37 45.01
CA ASN A 158 7.65 -13.03 46.15
C ASN A 158 7.71 -11.55 46.50
N MET A 159 8.89 -10.93 46.52
CA MET A 159 9.06 -9.52 46.91
C MET A 159 8.48 -8.56 45.87
N VAL A 160 8.62 -8.88 44.58
CA VAL A 160 8.09 -8.05 43.49
C VAL A 160 6.56 -7.97 43.51
N ARG A 161 5.86 -8.88 44.21
CA ARG A 161 4.40 -8.81 44.44
C ARG A 161 3.99 -7.60 45.28
N ILE A 162 4.87 -7.04 46.09
CA ILE A 162 4.62 -5.78 46.83
C ILE A 162 4.25 -4.65 45.84
N CYS A 163 4.71 -4.74 44.59
CA CYS A 163 4.42 -3.78 43.53
C CYS A 163 3.08 -4.04 42.80
N GLN A 164 2.24 -4.99 43.23
CA GLN A 164 1.00 -5.36 42.53
C GLN A 164 -0.04 -4.23 42.50
N ASN A 165 -0.21 -3.52 43.62
CA ASN A 165 -1.11 -2.37 43.77
C ASN A 165 -0.35 -1.19 44.41
N PRO A 166 0.35 -0.36 43.61
CA PRO A 166 0.98 0.83 44.16
C PRO A 166 -0.10 1.86 44.53
N ALA A 167 -0.30 2.07 45.83
CA ALA A 167 -1.03 3.25 46.31
C ALA A 167 -0.07 4.46 46.29
N LEU A 168 -0.59 5.64 45.93
CA LEU A 168 0.16 6.90 45.92
C LEU A 168 0.98 7.06 47.22
N GLY A 169 2.31 7.10 47.11
CA GLY A 169 3.27 7.26 48.22
C GLY A 169 3.99 6.00 48.70
N ARG A 170 3.56 4.77 48.32
CA ARG A 170 4.24 3.51 48.72
C ARG A 170 5.30 3.01 47.72
N GLU A 171 5.40 3.65 46.55
CA GLU A 171 6.32 3.27 45.48
C GLU A 171 7.78 3.49 45.88
N ALA A 172 8.09 4.60 46.57
CA ALA A 172 9.44 4.91 47.03
C ALA A 172 9.98 3.88 48.03
N THR A 173 9.13 3.48 48.99
CA THR A 173 9.49 2.44 49.96
C THR A 173 9.66 1.08 49.28
N ALA A 174 8.83 0.74 48.30
CA ALA A 174 9.02 -0.48 47.52
C ALA A 174 10.34 -0.42 46.73
N ALA A 175 10.65 0.70 46.09
CA ALA A 175 11.90 0.89 45.37
C ALA A 175 13.13 0.73 46.28
N GLU A 176 13.14 1.34 47.48
CA GLU A 176 14.22 1.19 48.46
C GLU A 176 14.42 -0.27 48.89
N VAL A 177 13.33 -1.00 49.16
CA VAL A 177 13.38 -2.42 49.51
C VAL A 177 13.99 -3.24 48.37
N LEU A 178 13.55 -3.02 47.13
CA LEU A 178 14.10 -3.72 45.97
C LEU A 178 15.58 -3.38 45.75
N GLN A 179 15.99 -2.12 45.88
CA GLN A 179 17.38 -1.68 45.74
C GLN A 179 18.29 -2.29 46.81
N ARG A 180 17.81 -2.38 48.06
CA ARG A 180 18.54 -3.02 49.16
C ARG A 180 18.76 -4.51 48.90
N GLU A 181 17.74 -5.21 48.43
CA GLU A 181 17.88 -6.62 48.07
C GLU A 181 18.82 -6.81 46.88
N MET A 182 18.71 -5.99 45.84
CA MET A 182 19.63 -6.00 44.70
C MET A 182 21.09 -5.89 45.16
N SER A 183 21.39 -4.98 46.10
CA SER A 183 22.75 -4.86 46.65
C SER A 183 23.17 -6.10 47.45
N THR A 184 22.25 -6.72 48.18
CA THR A 184 22.50 -7.92 49.00
C THR A 184 22.80 -9.14 48.14
N ILE A 185 21.99 -9.40 47.12
CA ILE A 185 22.20 -10.54 46.20
C ILE A 185 23.47 -10.36 45.36
N TYR A 186 23.80 -9.12 44.98
CA TYR A 186 25.03 -8.83 44.23
C TYR A 186 26.30 -9.04 45.06
N GLN A 187 26.29 -8.72 46.36
CA GLN A 187 27.43 -8.98 47.24
C GLN A 187 27.68 -10.48 47.46
N ARG A 188 26.62 -11.29 47.47
CA ARG A 188 26.71 -12.76 47.65
C ARG A 188 27.14 -13.53 46.40
N ARG A 189 27.26 -12.88 45.24
CA ARG A 189 27.52 -13.52 43.93
C ARG A 189 28.79 -14.38 43.87
N ILE A 190 29.83 -14.05 44.64
CA ILE A 190 31.15 -14.71 44.59
C ILE A 190 31.08 -16.16 45.12
N GLN A 191 30.12 -16.47 45.98
CA GLN A 191 29.99 -17.77 46.65
C GLN A 191 28.90 -18.67 46.02
N CYS A 192 28.30 -18.24 44.91
CA CYS A 192 27.15 -18.91 44.31
C CYS A 192 27.56 -20.09 43.40
N ASN A 193 26.82 -21.19 43.50
CA ASN A 193 26.88 -22.32 42.56
C ASN A 193 26.28 -21.95 41.19
N HIS A 194 26.43 -22.81 40.17
CA HIS A 194 25.97 -22.56 38.80
C HIS A 194 24.49 -22.12 38.70
N MET A 195 23.61 -22.79 39.46
CA MET A 195 22.18 -22.49 39.50
C MET A 195 21.86 -21.25 40.32
N GLU A 196 22.51 -21.07 41.47
CA GLU A 196 22.34 -19.89 42.32
C GLU A 196 22.76 -18.61 41.61
N LEU A 197 23.82 -18.68 40.80
CA LEU A 197 24.32 -17.55 40.02
C LEU A 197 23.33 -17.18 38.90
N LEU A 198 22.79 -18.17 38.18
CA LEU A 198 21.71 -17.95 37.19
C LEU A 198 20.46 -17.36 37.85
N ALA A 199 20.03 -17.91 38.98
CA ALA A 199 18.89 -17.41 39.75
C ALA A 199 19.13 -15.96 40.22
N THR A 200 20.36 -15.64 40.65
CA THR A 200 20.78 -14.29 41.02
C THR A 200 20.74 -13.32 39.84
N PHE A 201 21.24 -13.75 38.67
CA PHE A 201 21.20 -12.94 37.44
C PHE A 201 19.76 -12.65 37.00
N GLN A 202 18.90 -13.69 36.97
CA GLN A 202 17.47 -13.56 36.63
C GLN A 202 16.73 -12.66 37.64
N ALA A 203 16.96 -12.85 38.95
CA ALA A 203 16.37 -12.04 40.00
C ALA A 203 16.78 -10.56 39.90
N TYR A 204 18.07 -10.30 39.73
CA TYR A 204 18.60 -8.94 39.58
C TYR A 204 17.99 -8.23 38.36
N LEU A 205 17.87 -8.94 37.23
CA LEU A 205 17.24 -8.42 36.02
C LEU A 205 15.76 -8.10 36.22
N VAL A 206 15.00 -8.98 36.90
CA VAL A 206 13.59 -8.72 37.24
C VAL A 206 13.44 -7.49 38.15
N TYR A 207 14.30 -7.35 39.16
CA TYR A 207 14.28 -6.18 40.04
C TYR A 207 14.60 -4.89 39.28
N ALA A 208 15.65 -4.89 38.46
CA ALA A 208 16.02 -3.74 37.64
C ALA A 208 14.89 -3.32 36.68
N MET A 209 14.30 -4.28 35.95
CA MET A 209 13.16 -4.02 35.08
C MET A 209 11.94 -3.50 35.85
N THR A 210 11.70 -3.98 37.07
CA THR A 210 10.57 -3.52 37.91
C THR A 210 10.75 -2.06 38.34
N LEU A 211 11.95 -1.68 38.77
CA LEU A 211 12.28 -0.30 39.15
C LEU A 211 12.08 0.68 37.97
N VAL A 212 12.49 0.28 36.76
CA VAL A 212 12.47 1.15 35.57
C VAL A 212 11.12 1.17 34.85
N LEU A 213 10.52 0.00 34.59
CA LEU A 213 9.36 -0.12 33.70
C LEU A 213 8.02 -0.05 34.43
N ARG A 214 8.01 -0.25 35.75
CA ARG A 214 6.80 -0.27 36.58
C ARG A 214 6.77 0.85 37.62
N LEU A 215 7.84 1.03 38.39
CA LEU A 215 7.89 2.06 39.44
C LEU A 215 8.35 3.43 38.93
N GLU A 216 9.04 3.49 37.78
CA GLU A 216 9.54 4.73 37.16
C GLU A 216 10.43 5.58 38.11
N GLN A 217 11.07 4.94 39.10
CA GLN A 217 11.77 5.59 40.23
C GLN A 217 13.29 5.32 40.25
N ALA A 218 13.95 5.44 39.10
CA ALA A 218 15.39 5.21 39.01
C ALA A 218 16.15 6.49 38.63
N SER A 219 17.13 6.87 39.44
CA SER A 219 18.07 7.94 39.09
C SER A 219 19.07 7.45 38.04
N THR A 220 19.54 8.35 37.17
CA THR A 220 20.53 8.05 36.11
C THR A 220 21.79 7.36 36.67
N LEU A 221 22.26 7.77 37.85
CA LEU A 221 23.42 7.18 38.50
C LEU A 221 23.16 5.71 38.92
N PHE A 222 21.99 5.44 39.49
CA PHE A 222 21.61 4.08 39.89
C PHE A 222 21.43 3.16 38.68
N LEU A 223 20.82 3.65 37.60
CA LEU A 223 20.62 2.89 36.36
C LEU A 223 21.93 2.39 35.77
N ARG A 224 22.94 3.27 35.70
CA ARG A 224 24.27 2.91 35.21
C ARG A 224 24.94 1.87 36.09
N GLN A 225 24.86 2.02 37.41
CA GLN A 225 25.41 1.03 38.33
C GLN A 225 24.69 -0.32 38.22
N ALA A 226 23.36 -0.32 38.10
CA ALA A 226 22.58 -1.53 37.93
C ALA A 226 22.93 -2.24 36.60
N MET A 227 23.17 -1.50 35.52
CA MET A 227 23.60 -2.08 34.24
C MET A 227 25.00 -2.67 34.32
N MET A 228 25.97 -1.98 34.94
CA MET A 228 27.32 -2.53 35.15
C MET A 228 27.28 -3.82 35.99
N ASN A 229 26.45 -3.85 37.05
CA ASN A 229 26.26 -5.05 37.86
C ASN A 229 25.59 -6.20 37.09
N LEU A 230 24.63 -5.88 36.20
CA LEU A 230 23.99 -6.87 35.32
C LEU A 230 24.99 -7.48 34.34
N GLN A 231 25.86 -6.65 33.73
CA GLN A 231 26.91 -7.11 32.82
C GLN A 231 27.97 -7.95 33.55
N ASP A 232 28.35 -7.62 34.79
CA ASP A 232 29.21 -8.45 35.64
C ASP A 232 28.57 -9.82 35.93
N LEU A 233 27.29 -9.83 36.35
CA LEU A 233 26.55 -11.08 36.58
C LEU A 233 26.41 -11.92 35.30
N ALA A 234 26.18 -11.29 34.16
CA ALA A 234 26.11 -11.95 32.86
C ALA A 234 27.46 -12.59 32.49
N TRP A 235 28.57 -11.89 32.71
CA TRP A 235 29.91 -12.43 32.50
C TRP A 235 30.20 -13.62 33.40
N MET A 236 29.96 -13.53 34.72
CA MET A 236 30.19 -14.65 35.63
C MET A 236 29.34 -15.87 35.23
N THR A 237 28.07 -15.65 34.89
CA THR A 237 27.13 -16.73 34.52
C THR A 237 27.51 -17.41 33.20
N THR A 238 27.98 -16.63 32.22
CA THR A 238 28.37 -17.10 30.89
C THR A 238 29.73 -17.80 30.92
N ARG A 239 30.68 -17.31 31.73
CA ARG A 239 32.00 -17.93 31.92
C ARG A 239 31.93 -19.35 32.48
N GLN A 240 30.88 -19.64 33.26
CA GLN A 240 30.56 -20.98 33.74
C GLN A 240 29.94 -21.90 32.67
N GLY A 241 29.79 -21.43 31.44
CA GLY A 241 29.27 -22.15 30.29
C GLY A 241 27.85 -21.74 29.92
N ILE A 242 27.62 -21.59 28.60
CA ILE A 242 26.38 -21.10 27.97
C ILE A 242 25.87 -22.04 26.86
N VAL A 243 26.59 -23.13 26.60
CA VAL A 243 26.21 -24.25 25.73
C VAL A 243 26.58 -25.55 26.45
N SER A 244 25.81 -26.62 26.29
CA SER A 244 26.21 -27.93 26.85
C SER A 244 27.31 -28.57 26.00
N VAL A 245 28.20 -29.36 26.63
CA VAL A 245 29.26 -30.07 25.88
C VAL A 245 28.66 -31.02 24.84
N ALA A 246 27.51 -31.62 25.15
CA ALA A 246 26.80 -32.49 24.23
C ALA A 246 26.22 -31.73 23.02
N GLU A 247 25.66 -30.52 23.21
CA GLU A 247 25.24 -29.64 22.08
C GLU A 247 26.42 -29.31 21.18
N GLN A 248 27.59 -29.00 21.73
CA GLN A 248 28.79 -28.71 20.94
C GLN A 248 29.22 -29.93 20.11
N GLN A 249 29.07 -31.14 20.65
CA GLN A 249 29.33 -32.42 19.97
C GLN A 249 28.18 -32.89 19.08
N HIS A 250 27.13 -32.07 18.88
CA HIS A 250 25.95 -32.41 18.07
C HIS A 250 25.28 -33.71 18.54
N SER A 251 25.21 -33.88 19.86
CA SER A 251 24.62 -35.02 20.54
C SER A 251 23.57 -34.55 21.55
N ARG A 252 22.69 -35.46 21.98
CA ARG A 252 21.60 -35.11 22.91
C ARG A 252 22.15 -34.83 24.32
N PRO A 253 21.98 -33.61 24.87
CA PRO A 253 22.38 -33.29 26.23
C PRO A 253 21.42 -33.89 27.27
N ARG A 254 21.80 -33.80 28.54
CA ARG A 254 20.83 -34.00 29.62
C ARG A 254 19.79 -32.89 29.58
N TRP A 255 18.56 -33.21 29.98
CA TRP A 255 17.47 -32.22 29.99
C TRP A 255 17.79 -31.05 30.93
N GLU A 256 18.41 -31.35 32.07
CA GLU A 256 18.84 -30.35 33.06
C GLU A 256 19.88 -29.40 32.49
N GLU A 257 20.89 -29.94 31.81
CA GLU A 257 21.94 -29.15 31.14
C GLU A 257 21.34 -28.20 30.10
N TRP A 258 20.40 -28.71 29.28
CA TRP A 258 19.72 -27.92 28.26
C TRP A 258 18.83 -26.81 28.84
N ILE A 259 18.06 -27.10 29.90
CA ILE A 259 17.23 -26.09 30.58
C ILE A 259 18.11 -24.94 31.08
N VAL A 260 19.24 -25.26 31.73
CA VAL A 260 20.12 -24.26 32.33
C VAL A 260 20.76 -23.38 31.25
N VAL A 261 21.31 -23.96 30.18
CA VAL A 261 21.93 -23.17 29.12
C VAL A 261 20.92 -22.33 28.35
N GLU A 262 19.73 -22.86 28.07
CA GLU A 262 18.67 -22.11 27.39
C GLU A 262 18.15 -20.96 28.27
N ALA A 263 17.98 -21.19 29.58
CA ALA A 263 17.63 -20.13 30.53
C ALA A 263 18.73 -19.05 30.61
N LYS A 264 20.02 -19.43 30.59
CA LYS A 264 21.14 -18.48 30.52
C LYS A 264 21.09 -17.64 29.25
N ARG A 265 20.93 -18.27 28.07
CA ARG A 265 20.82 -17.60 26.77
C ARG A 265 19.65 -16.60 26.74
N ARG A 266 18.46 -17.05 27.12
CA ARG A 266 17.26 -16.20 27.17
C ARG A 266 17.42 -15.01 28.13
N THR A 267 18.03 -15.23 29.30
CA THR A 267 18.29 -14.15 30.27
C THR A 267 19.28 -13.12 29.71
N LEU A 268 20.32 -13.59 29.03
CA LEU A 268 21.31 -12.73 28.37
C LEU A 268 20.64 -11.86 27.29
N TYR A 269 19.82 -12.44 26.40
CA TYR A 269 19.11 -11.67 25.38
C TYR A 269 18.15 -10.61 25.96
N VAL A 270 17.45 -10.94 27.05
CA VAL A 270 16.58 -9.97 27.74
C VAL A 270 17.38 -8.83 28.35
N MET A 271 18.56 -9.11 28.93
CA MET A 271 19.45 -8.06 29.44
C MET A 271 19.88 -7.09 28.33
N TYR A 272 20.27 -7.60 27.16
CA TYR A 272 20.67 -6.75 26.01
C TYR A 272 19.49 -5.88 25.53
N MET A 273 18.28 -6.43 25.43
CA MET A 273 17.09 -5.64 25.08
C MET A 273 16.75 -4.59 26.14
N PHE A 274 17.00 -4.88 27.41
CA PHE A 274 16.78 -3.94 28.49
C PHE A 274 17.81 -2.81 28.48
N ASP A 275 19.08 -3.12 28.19
CA ASP A 275 20.14 -2.14 27.95
C ASP A 275 19.81 -1.19 26.80
N ASP A 276 19.25 -1.73 25.70
CA ASP A 276 18.78 -0.90 24.57
C ASP A 276 17.67 0.07 24.98
N VAL A 277 16.72 -0.37 25.81
CA VAL A 277 15.62 0.48 26.30
C VAL A 277 16.14 1.59 27.23
N ILE A 278 17.06 1.28 28.14
CA ILE A 278 17.67 2.27 29.04
C ILE A 278 18.49 3.28 28.25
N SER A 279 19.37 2.81 27.37
CA SER A 279 20.24 3.66 26.56
C SER A 279 19.43 4.63 25.70
N LYS A 280 18.32 4.17 25.11
CA LYS A 280 17.41 5.04 24.35
C LYS A 280 16.72 6.09 25.22
N GLN A 281 16.34 5.74 26.45
CA GLN A 281 15.75 6.68 27.41
C GLN A 281 16.75 7.76 27.85
N GLU A 282 18.04 7.43 27.94
CA GLU A 282 19.12 8.39 28.24
C GLU A 282 19.62 9.16 27.00
N GLY A 283 19.14 8.84 25.79
CA GLY A 283 19.60 9.48 24.55
C GLY A 283 21.00 9.03 24.10
N ILE A 284 21.42 7.84 24.52
CA ILE A 284 22.74 7.25 24.30
C ILE A 284 22.68 6.27 23.11
N PRO A 285 23.71 6.21 22.23
CA PRO A 285 23.76 5.25 21.14
C PRO A 285 23.90 3.80 21.66
N THR A 286 23.17 2.89 21.04
CA THR A 286 23.21 1.43 21.27
C THR A 286 23.99 0.74 20.16
N PHE A 287 24.69 -0.36 20.46
CA PHE A 287 25.57 -1.06 19.50
C PHE A 287 25.19 -2.52 19.32
N LEU A 288 25.49 -3.10 18.16
CA LEU A 288 25.30 -4.54 17.91
C LEU A 288 26.12 -5.39 18.91
N GLY A 289 25.51 -6.45 19.42
CA GLY A 289 26.15 -7.42 20.33
C GLY A 289 27.10 -8.38 19.64
N ILE A 290 28.15 -7.87 19.00
CA ILE A 290 29.15 -8.66 18.25
C ILE A 290 29.87 -9.71 19.10
N GLU A 291 29.94 -9.51 20.42
CA GLU A 291 30.48 -10.48 21.37
C GLU A 291 29.61 -11.74 21.51
N LEU A 292 28.36 -11.71 21.02
CA LEU A 292 27.44 -12.85 21.03
C LEU A 292 27.51 -13.71 19.76
N VAL A 293 28.43 -13.43 18.83
CA VAL A 293 28.61 -14.20 17.59
C VAL A 293 28.83 -15.69 17.92
N GLY A 294 28.12 -16.57 17.21
CA GLY A 294 28.20 -18.02 17.39
C GLY A 294 27.37 -18.57 18.55
N LEU A 295 26.62 -17.73 19.27
CA LEU A 295 25.71 -18.20 20.31
C LEU A 295 24.39 -18.72 19.72
N PRO A 296 23.89 -19.91 20.10
CA PRO A 296 22.63 -20.44 19.56
C PRO A 296 21.44 -19.53 19.84
N ALA A 297 20.59 -19.30 18.85
CA ALA A 297 19.32 -18.60 18.98
C ALA A 297 18.37 -19.36 19.93
N PRO A 298 17.29 -18.72 20.44
CA PRO A 298 16.35 -19.38 21.35
C PRO A 298 15.86 -20.73 20.81
N GLY A 299 15.89 -21.74 21.68
CA GLY A 299 15.45 -23.08 21.38
C GLY A 299 13.95 -23.16 21.10
N SER A 300 13.54 -24.23 20.41
CA SER A 300 12.16 -24.46 19.98
C SER A 300 11.15 -24.46 21.14
N LYS A 301 9.91 -24.00 20.90
CA LYS A 301 8.83 -24.02 21.90
C LYS A 301 8.55 -25.42 22.42
N SER A 302 8.66 -26.43 21.56
CA SER A 302 8.36 -27.82 21.91
C SER A 302 9.35 -28.38 22.94
N LEU A 303 10.61 -27.95 22.88
CA LEU A 303 11.63 -28.30 23.87
C LEU A 303 11.48 -27.49 25.16
N TRP A 304 11.18 -26.19 25.05
CA TRP A 304 11.08 -25.29 26.21
C TRP A 304 9.86 -25.58 27.09
N PHE A 305 8.74 -26.03 26.50
CA PHE A 305 7.50 -26.35 27.22
C PHE A 305 7.22 -27.85 27.35
N ALA A 306 8.23 -28.71 27.19
CA ALA A 306 8.07 -30.15 27.34
C ALA A 306 7.62 -30.52 28.77
N ASN A 307 6.62 -31.38 28.91
CA ASN A 307 6.02 -31.71 30.21
C ASN A 307 6.66 -32.93 30.87
N SER A 308 7.40 -33.74 30.10
CA SER A 308 8.03 -34.97 30.60
C SER A 308 9.38 -35.26 29.92
N ARG A 309 10.26 -35.98 30.61
CA ARG A 309 11.59 -36.32 30.08
C ARG A 309 11.53 -37.15 28.78
N PRO A 310 10.65 -38.17 28.65
CA PRO A 310 10.52 -38.92 27.40
C PRO A 310 10.02 -38.05 26.23
N GLU A 311 9.11 -37.12 26.49
CA GLU A 311 8.63 -36.15 25.49
C GLU A 311 9.78 -35.24 25.04
N TRP A 312 10.52 -34.66 26.00
CA TRP A 312 11.68 -33.82 25.69
C TRP A 312 12.75 -34.58 24.90
N GLN A 313 13.08 -35.82 25.30
CA GLN A 313 14.04 -36.65 24.59
C GLN A 313 13.61 -36.98 23.15
N LYS A 314 12.32 -37.21 22.93
CA LYS A 314 11.75 -37.44 21.60
C LYS A 314 11.87 -36.18 20.75
N MET A 315 11.46 -35.03 21.28
CA MET A 315 11.54 -33.75 20.56
C MET A 315 12.99 -33.35 20.27
N TYR A 316 13.92 -33.62 21.18
CA TYR A 316 15.33 -33.30 20.97
C TYR A 316 15.96 -34.19 19.90
N ASN A 317 15.57 -35.47 19.83
CA ASN A 317 16.01 -36.35 18.74
C ASN A 317 15.50 -35.87 17.37
N LEU A 318 14.28 -35.33 17.31
CA LEU A 318 13.76 -34.71 16.09
C LEU A 318 14.54 -33.43 15.75
N HIS A 319 14.82 -32.59 16.75
CA HIS A 319 15.66 -31.40 16.59
C HIS A 319 17.04 -31.75 16.01
N LEU A 320 17.70 -32.81 16.47
CA LEU A 320 18.97 -33.26 15.91
C LEU A 320 18.86 -33.75 14.45
N ALA A 321 17.72 -34.34 14.07
CA ALA A 321 17.48 -34.78 12.69
C ALA A 321 17.21 -33.58 11.75
N ASP A 322 16.50 -32.58 12.25
CA ASP A 322 16.13 -31.37 11.50
C ASP A 322 17.32 -30.39 11.36
N TRP A 323 18.29 -30.43 12.29
CA TRP A 323 19.44 -29.52 12.34
C TRP A 323 20.79 -30.27 12.23
N PRO A 324 21.12 -30.86 11.08
CA PRO A 324 22.33 -31.67 10.90
C PRO A 324 23.63 -30.86 11.05
N ASP A 325 23.60 -29.57 10.72
CA ASP A 325 24.75 -28.64 10.81
C ASP A 325 24.75 -27.82 12.11
N GLY A 326 24.01 -28.27 13.13
CA GLY A 326 23.80 -27.52 14.38
C GLY A 326 22.71 -26.45 14.26
N GLY A 327 22.15 -26.06 15.42
CA GLY A 327 21.06 -25.09 15.50
C GLY A 327 21.41 -23.70 14.95
N LEU A 328 20.39 -22.88 14.70
CA LEU A 328 20.56 -21.49 14.26
C LEU A 328 21.33 -20.67 15.31
N CYS A 329 22.32 -19.89 14.91
CA CYS A 329 23.01 -18.94 15.78
C CYS A 329 22.39 -17.53 15.72
N ILE A 330 22.54 -16.74 16.79
CA ILE A 330 21.93 -15.41 16.89
C ILE A 330 22.48 -14.43 15.84
N ASP A 331 23.74 -14.58 15.43
CA ASP A 331 24.38 -13.77 14.40
C ASP A 331 23.85 -14.07 13.00
N GLU A 332 23.22 -15.23 12.79
CA GLU A 332 22.50 -15.55 11.56
C GLU A 332 21.23 -14.68 11.37
N LEU A 333 20.72 -14.07 12.45
CA LEU A 333 19.59 -13.13 12.41
C LEU A 333 20.00 -11.66 12.11
N TRP A 334 21.29 -11.36 12.08
CA TRP A 334 21.79 -10.00 11.82
C TRP A 334 21.87 -9.67 10.32
N ALA A 335 22.40 -8.49 9.99
CA ALA A 335 22.60 -8.04 8.61
C ALA A 335 23.41 -9.05 7.80
N MET A 336 23.02 -9.28 6.54
CA MET A 336 23.80 -10.14 5.64
C MET A 336 25.14 -9.46 5.33
N PRO A 337 26.28 -10.12 5.59
CA PRO A 337 27.58 -9.59 5.20
C PRO A 337 27.66 -9.40 3.68
N SER A 338 28.31 -8.33 3.22
CA SER A 338 28.43 -8.02 1.79
C SER A 338 29.26 -9.03 0.97
N GLU A 339 29.98 -9.92 1.65
CA GLU A 339 30.89 -10.91 1.06
C GLU A 339 30.25 -12.29 0.84
N LEU A 340 29.00 -12.51 1.29
CA LEU A 340 28.30 -13.78 1.12
C LEU A 340 27.81 -13.98 -0.33
N GLY A 341 28.07 -15.15 -0.90
CA GLY A 341 27.51 -15.56 -2.21
C GLY A 341 26.03 -15.96 -2.14
N ASP A 342 25.34 -15.95 -3.28
CA ASP A 342 23.90 -16.20 -3.39
C ASP A 342 23.43 -17.54 -2.78
N ILE A 343 24.25 -18.59 -2.88
CA ILE A 343 23.95 -19.92 -2.33
C ILE A 343 23.95 -19.89 -0.80
N GLU A 344 24.92 -19.21 -0.20
CA GLU A 344 25.03 -19.08 1.27
C GLU A 344 23.91 -18.19 1.81
N ILE A 345 23.53 -17.16 1.05
CA ILE A 345 22.35 -16.34 1.33
C ILE A 345 21.08 -17.19 1.37
N ALA A 346 20.87 -18.05 0.39
CA ALA A 346 19.70 -18.94 0.34
C ALA A 346 19.71 -19.96 1.48
N ARG A 347 20.88 -20.54 1.80
CA ARG A 347 21.05 -21.49 2.92
C ARG A 347 20.70 -20.84 4.26
N ARG A 348 21.25 -19.66 4.54
CA ARG A 348 20.98 -18.92 5.78
C ARG A 348 19.51 -18.55 5.92
N ARG A 349 18.84 -18.17 4.83
CA ARG A 349 17.39 -17.92 4.84
C ARG A 349 16.58 -19.17 5.16
N SER A 350 16.88 -20.28 4.51
CA SER A 350 16.19 -21.55 4.77
C SER A 350 16.35 -21.96 6.23
N ARG A 351 17.53 -21.76 6.83
CA ARG A 351 17.76 -22.01 8.26
C ARG A 351 16.89 -21.09 9.13
N VAL A 352 16.83 -19.79 8.83
CA VAL A 352 15.98 -18.85 9.60
C VAL A 352 14.49 -19.21 9.48
N GLU A 353 14.01 -19.55 8.27
CA GLU A 353 12.62 -19.98 8.04
C GLU A 353 12.30 -21.26 8.82
N GLN A 354 13.18 -22.26 8.76
CA GLN A 354 13.03 -23.51 9.51
C GLN A 354 13.03 -23.28 11.03
N TRP A 355 13.87 -22.37 11.53
CA TRP A 355 13.85 -21.98 12.95
C TRP A 355 12.52 -21.35 13.34
N MET A 356 11.92 -20.52 12.47
CA MET A 356 10.64 -19.86 12.70
C MET A 356 9.43 -20.81 12.77
N GLU A 357 9.53 -22.04 12.26
CA GLU A 357 8.43 -23.02 12.26
C GLU A 357 8.00 -23.43 13.67
N ASP A 358 8.95 -23.49 14.62
CA ASP A 358 8.71 -24.00 15.99
C ASP A 358 9.13 -22.99 17.10
N LEU A 359 8.84 -21.69 16.92
CA LEU A 359 9.13 -20.66 17.92
C LEU A 359 8.00 -20.37 18.90
N ASP A 360 8.39 -19.95 20.10
CA ASP A 360 7.52 -19.32 21.08
C ASP A 360 7.44 -17.80 20.85
N GLU A 361 6.63 -17.12 21.67
CA GLU A 361 6.46 -15.67 21.60
C GLU A 361 7.77 -14.91 21.85
N PHE A 362 8.69 -15.50 22.63
CA PHE A 362 10.01 -14.94 22.89
C PHE A 362 10.90 -14.99 21.64
N GLY A 363 10.98 -16.14 20.96
CA GLY A 363 11.71 -16.30 19.71
C GLY A 363 11.19 -15.36 18.61
N MET A 364 9.86 -15.23 18.48
CA MET A 364 9.25 -14.27 17.55
C MET A 364 9.60 -12.81 17.88
N MET A 365 9.70 -12.46 19.16
CA MET A 365 10.17 -11.15 19.60
C MET A 365 11.65 -10.93 19.23
N ILE A 366 12.54 -11.91 19.47
CA ILE A 366 13.95 -11.85 19.07
C ILE A 366 14.07 -11.58 17.56
N TYR A 367 13.32 -12.33 16.74
CA TYR A 367 13.28 -12.14 15.29
C TYR A 367 12.80 -10.73 14.90
N ALA A 368 11.70 -10.26 15.47
CA ALA A 368 11.14 -8.95 15.17
C ALA A 368 12.12 -7.80 15.51
N VAL A 369 12.83 -7.91 16.64
CA VAL A 369 13.86 -6.94 17.01
C VAL A 369 15.02 -7.01 16.04
N THR A 370 15.70 -8.15 15.93
CA THR A 370 16.91 -8.33 15.09
C THR A 370 16.69 -7.94 13.62
N SER A 371 15.56 -8.34 13.03
CA SER A 371 15.18 -7.99 11.65
C SER A 371 14.96 -6.49 11.44
N CYS A 372 14.48 -5.76 12.44
CA CYS A 372 14.30 -4.30 12.35
C CYS A 372 15.56 -3.51 12.73
N THR A 373 16.52 -4.14 13.41
CA THR A 373 17.74 -3.49 13.91
C THR A 373 18.89 -3.58 12.91
N HIS A 374 19.06 -4.78 12.36
CA HIS A 374 20.19 -5.15 11.52
C HIS A 374 19.74 -5.52 10.11
N GLY A 375 18.43 -5.70 9.90
CA GLY A 375 17.85 -5.79 8.58
C GLY A 375 17.85 -4.42 7.89
N THR A 376 19.02 -3.93 7.49
CA THR A 376 19.08 -3.22 6.21
C THR A 376 18.84 -4.26 5.12
N TYR A 377 17.58 -4.65 5.01
CA TYR A 377 17.01 -5.10 3.75
C TYR A 377 17.14 -3.91 2.80
N THR A 378 18.30 -3.77 2.18
CA THR A 378 18.29 -3.32 0.80
C THR A 378 17.37 -4.30 0.08
N SER A 379 16.21 -3.80 -0.35
CA SER A 379 15.20 -4.52 -1.11
C SER A 379 15.72 -4.97 -2.49
N SER A 380 16.86 -5.67 -2.53
CA SER A 380 17.42 -6.24 -3.75
C SER A 380 17.31 -7.76 -3.78
N HIS A 381 17.18 -8.47 -2.64
CA HIS A 381 17.28 -9.93 -2.69
C HIS A 381 16.33 -10.77 -1.83
N ILE A 382 15.38 -10.27 -1.03
CA ILE A 382 14.35 -11.17 -0.44
C ILE A 382 13.58 -11.80 -1.60
N ALA A 383 13.59 -13.14 -1.66
CA ALA A 383 12.58 -13.88 -2.39
C ALA A 383 11.26 -13.60 -1.68
N GLU A 384 10.55 -12.55 -2.12
CA GLU A 384 9.10 -12.50 -2.01
C GLU A 384 8.54 -13.85 -2.49
N PRO A 385 7.37 -14.32 -2.00
CA PRO A 385 6.64 -15.36 -2.73
C PRO A 385 6.57 -14.86 -4.17
N ALA A 386 7.31 -15.51 -5.08
CA ALA A 386 7.89 -14.94 -6.29
C ALA A 386 7.22 -13.61 -6.64
N THR A 387 7.87 -12.45 -6.40
CA THR A 387 7.25 -11.18 -6.78
C THR A 387 6.81 -11.35 -8.20
N THR A 388 5.50 -11.49 -8.41
CA THR A 388 5.02 -11.85 -9.72
C THR A 388 5.37 -10.65 -10.55
N LEU A 389 6.41 -10.80 -11.34
CA LEU A 389 7.02 -9.72 -12.09
C LEU A 389 5.86 -9.05 -12.83
N HIS A 390 5.56 -7.79 -12.47
CA HIS A 390 4.26 -7.16 -12.76
C HIS A 390 3.89 -7.28 -14.24
N SER A 391 4.90 -7.27 -15.11
CA SER A 391 4.77 -7.63 -16.50
C SER A 391 6.09 -8.18 -17.01
N ILE A 392 6.04 -9.27 -17.79
CA ILE A 392 7.20 -9.89 -18.45
C ILE A 392 7.89 -8.97 -19.46
N PHE A 393 7.26 -7.84 -19.83
CA PHE A 393 7.82 -6.92 -20.82
C PHE A 393 9.05 -6.19 -20.25
N ASP A 394 10.17 -6.26 -20.97
CA ASP A 394 11.38 -5.51 -20.61
C ASP A 394 11.18 -3.99 -20.82
N LYS A 395 12.18 -3.18 -20.45
CA LYS A 395 12.07 -1.71 -20.58
C LYS A 395 11.86 -1.28 -22.04
N ARG A 396 12.50 -1.95 -23.02
CA ARG A 396 12.43 -1.60 -24.45
C ARG A 396 11.06 -1.94 -25.03
N GLN A 397 10.54 -3.11 -24.71
CA GLN A 397 9.21 -3.59 -25.05
C GLN A 397 8.12 -2.70 -24.44
N LYS A 398 8.26 -2.30 -23.16
CA LYS A 398 7.35 -1.33 -22.51
C LYS A 398 7.37 0.02 -23.23
N VAL A 399 8.56 0.53 -23.58
CA VAL A 399 8.68 1.78 -24.35
C VAL A 399 8.03 1.65 -25.73
N LEU A 400 8.22 0.52 -26.43
CA LEU A 400 7.57 0.26 -27.72
C LEU A 400 6.04 0.22 -27.60
N ILE A 401 5.50 -0.51 -26.63
CA ILE A 401 4.05 -0.57 -26.37
C ILE A 401 3.51 0.83 -26.09
N VAL A 402 4.19 1.60 -25.24
CA VAL A 402 3.82 2.98 -24.90
C VAL A 402 3.87 3.88 -26.13
N ALA A 403 4.89 3.75 -26.99
CA ALA A 403 4.96 4.49 -28.24
C ALA A 403 3.78 4.18 -29.18
N ILE A 404 3.41 2.91 -29.32
CA ILE A 404 2.26 2.49 -30.15
C ILE A 404 0.97 3.11 -29.63
N ILE A 405 0.67 2.98 -28.34
CA ILE A 405 -0.58 3.54 -27.79
C ILE A 405 -0.56 5.07 -27.79
N SER A 406 0.60 5.72 -27.66
CA SER A 406 0.73 7.18 -27.80
C SER A 406 0.37 7.63 -29.21
N ILE A 407 0.89 6.94 -30.23
CA ILE A 407 0.53 7.19 -31.64
C ILE A 407 -0.96 6.92 -31.85
N ALA A 408 -1.52 5.85 -31.28
CA ALA A 408 -2.96 5.57 -31.33
C ALA A 408 -3.81 6.71 -30.74
N ALA A 409 -3.34 7.32 -29.65
CA ALA A 409 -3.99 8.46 -29.00
C ALA A 409 -4.04 9.70 -29.90
N THR A 410 -3.05 9.88 -30.78
CA THR A 410 -2.99 11.04 -31.68
C THR A 410 -4.18 11.10 -32.65
N PHE A 411 -4.75 9.95 -33.04
CA PHE A 411 -5.85 9.89 -34.01
C PHE A 411 -7.09 10.67 -33.56
N SER A 412 -7.46 10.57 -32.28
CA SER A 412 -8.58 11.31 -31.73
C SER A 412 -8.36 12.83 -31.82
N GLY A 413 -7.12 13.27 -31.55
CA GLY A 413 -6.73 14.67 -31.64
C GLY A 413 -6.65 15.15 -33.10
N PHE A 414 -6.04 14.37 -33.99
CA PHE A 414 -5.89 14.74 -35.40
C PHE A 414 -7.25 14.83 -36.08
N ALA A 415 -8.09 13.80 -35.99
CA ALA A 415 -9.40 13.79 -36.62
C ALA A 415 -10.33 14.91 -36.12
N SER A 416 -10.12 15.41 -34.90
CA SER A 416 -10.84 16.57 -34.37
C SER A 416 -10.28 17.89 -34.89
N ASN A 417 -8.95 18.09 -34.82
CA ASN A 417 -8.33 19.41 -35.02
C ASN A 417 -7.94 19.71 -36.47
N ILE A 418 -7.61 18.70 -37.27
CA ILE A 418 -7.27 18.85 -38.70
C ILE A 418 -8.42 19.44 -39.52
N TYR A 419 -9.64 19.35 -38.99
CA TYR A 419 -10.88 19.74 -39.64
C TYR A 419 -11.15 21.25 -39.56
N PHE A 420 -10.66 21.95 -38.52
CA PHE A 420 -11.04 23.35 -38.24
C PHE A 420 -10.74 24.33 -39.39
N PRO A 421 -9.54 24.33 -40.00
CA PRO A 421 -9.24 25.28 -41.07
C PRO A 421 -10.06 25.07 -42.35
N ALA A 422 -10.57 23.85 -42.57
CA ALA A 422 -11.35 23.49 -43.74
C ALA A 422 -12.86 23.73 -43.58
N LEU A 423 -13.33 24.13 -42.38
CA LEU A 423 -14.75 24.38 -42.12
C LEU A 423 -15.41 25.33 -43.14
N PRO A 424 -14.80 26.47 -43.51
CA PRO A 424 -15.41 27.38 -44.47
C PRO A 424 -15.48 26.78 -45.89
N THR A 425 -14.43 26.06 -46.29
CA THR A 425 -14.32 25.42 -47.61
C THR A 425 -15.34 24.31 -47.80
N ILE A 426 -15.59 23.52 -46.74
CA ILE A 426 -16.60 22.46 -46.73
C ILE A 426 -18.00 23.06 -46.86
N ALA A 427 -18.26 24.18 -46.17
CA ALA A 427 -19.54 24.88 -46.24
C ALA A 427 -19.82 25.35 -47.67
N HIS A 428 -18.80 25.92 -48.32
CA HIS A 428 -18.88 26.34 -49.71
C HIS A 428 -19.06 25.17 -50.69
N ASP A 429 -18.26 24.10 -50.59
CA ASP A 429 -18.31 22.95 -51.52
C ASP A 429 -19.63 22.15 -51.43
N LEU A 430 -20.18 21.99 -50.22
CA LEU A 430 -21.46 21.30 -50.01
C LEU A 430 -22.67 22.23 -50.14
N ASN A 431 -22.45 23.52 -50.42
CA ASN A 431 -23.48 24.56 -50.52
C ASN A 431 -24.43 24.60 -49.29
N VAL A 432 -23.84 24.61 -48.09
CA VAL A 432 -24.54 24.68 -46.80
C VAL A 432 -23.99 25.80 -45.94
N SER A 433 -24.73 26.22 -44.92
CA SER A 433 -24.26 27.25 -44.00
C SER A 433 -23.08 26.76 -43.14
N ILE A 434 -22.20 27.69 -42.74
CA ILE A 434 -21.11 27.41 -41.79
C ILE A 434 -21.65 26.85 -40.47
N GLU A 435 -22.86 27.25 -40.06
CA GLU A 435 -23.52 26.72 -38.86
C GLU A 435 -23.85 25.22 -38.99
N LEU A 436 -24.36 24.80 -40.15
CA LEU A 436 -24.59 23.38 -40.46
C LEU A 436 -23.25 22.61 -40.40
N VAL A 437 -22.18 23.12 -41.01
CA VAL A 437 -20.88 22.42 -40.93
C VAL A 437 -20.35 22.35 -39.50
N ASN A 438 -20.55 23.38 -38.67
CA ASN A 438 -20.18 23.32 -37.25
C ASN A 438 -21.01 22.29 -36.47
N LEU A 439 -22.25 22.02 -36.87
CA LEU A 439 -23.04 20.95 -36.31
C LEU A 439 -22.38 19.57 -36.51
N SER A 440 -21.55 19.39 -37.54
CA SER A 440 -20.73 18.18 -37.71
C SER A 440 -19.61 18.07 -36.66
N VAL A 441 -19.06 19.20 -36.20
CA VAL A 441 -18.11 19.25 -35.06
C VAL A 441 -18.84 18.91 -33.76
N THR A 442 -20.02 19.49 -33.55
CA THR A 442 -20.90 19.17 -32.42
C THR A 442 -21.23 17.67 -32.37
N ALA A 443 -21.67 17.09 -33.49
CA ALA A 443 -22.01 15.68 -33.59
C ALA A 443 -20.79 14.78 -33.32
N TYR A 444 -19.61 15.16 -33.83
CA TYR A 444 -18.35 14.48 -33.53
C TYR A 444 -18.02 14.50 -32.03
N LEU A 445 -18.19 15.64 -31.36
CA LEU A 445 -17.93 15.78 -29.91
C LEU A 445 -18.89 14.94 -29.05
N ILE A 446 -20.18 14.84 -29.41
CA ILE A 446 -21.13 13.99 -28.69
C ILE A 446 -20.64 12.54 -28.66
N PHE A 447 -20.29 12.00 -29.82
CA PHE A 447 -19.78 10.63 -29.91
C PHE A 447 -18.38 10.49 -29.31
N GLN A 448 -17.57 11.55 -29.26
CA GLN A 448 -16.28 11.56 -28.57
C GLN A 448 -16.47 11.38 -27.05
N GLY A 449 -17.55 11.92 -26.50
CA GLY A 449 -17.95 11.73 -25.10
C GLY A 449 -18.47 10.32 -24.83
N LEU A 450 -19.33 9.80 -25.71
CA LEU A 450 -20.03 8.52 -25.51
C LEU A 450 -19.14 7.30 -25.77
N ALA A 451 -18.29 7.34 -26.79
CA ALA A 451 -17.58 6.16 -27.28
C ALA A 451 -16.67 5.46 -26.25
N PRO A 452 -15.95 6.17 -25.35
CA PRO A 452 -15.18 5.51 -24.28
C PRO A 452 -16.04 4.68 -23.33
N SER A 453 -17.32 5.03 -23.14
CA SER A 453 -18.26 4.26 -22.32
C SER A 453 -18.66 2.94 -22.98
N ILE A 454 -18.49 2.82 -24.30
CA ILE A 454 -18.78 1.60 -25.07
C ILE A 454 -17.51 0.74 -25.16
N TRP A 455 -16.44 1.31 -25.74
CA TRP A 455 -15.21 0.57 -26.03
C TRP A 455 -14.34 0.33 -24.79
N GLY A 456 -14.43 1.17 -23.76
CA GLY A 456 -13.69 0.99 -22.49
C GLY A 456 -14.06 -0.34 -21.83
N PRO A 457 -15.34 -0.55 -21.46
CA PRO A 457 -15.81 -1.82 -20.92
C PRO A 457 -15.57 -3.03 -21.84
N ILE A 458 -15.71 -2.85 -23.16
CA ILE A 458 -15.34 -3.91 -24.13
C ILE A 458 -13.86 -4.28 -24.01
N SER A 459 -12.98 -3.29 -23.84
CA SER A 459 -11.54 -3.54 -23.67
C SER A 459 -11.17 -4.20 -22.34
N ASP A 460 -11.94 -3.97 -21.29
CA ASP A 460 -11.75 -4.59 -19.96
C ASP A 460 -12.18 -6.07 -19.93
N VAL A 461 -13.04 -6.50 -20.85
CA VAL A 461 -13.58 -7.87 -20.93
C VAL A 461 -13.00 -8.66 -22.10
N LYS A 462 -13.04 -8.11 -23.32
CA LYS A 462 -12.63 -8.82 -24.54
C LYS A 462 -11.14 -8.75 -24.83
N GLY A 463 -10.36 -7.90 -24.16
CA GLY A 463 -8.94 -7.69 -24.46
C GLY A 463 -8.65 -6.26 -24.92
N ARG A 464 -7.47 -5.75 -24.57
CA ARG A 464 -7.03 -4.40 -24.96
C ARG A 464 -6.80 -4.34 -26.47
N ARG A 465 -6.20 -5.39 -27.04
CA ARG A 465 -5.84 -5.43 -28.46
C ARG A 465 -7.06 -5.52 -29.37
N VAL A 466 -8.01 -6.38 -29.02
CA VAL A 466 -9.27 -6.55 -29.78
C VAL A 466 -10.04 -5.23 -29.84
N ALA A 467 -10.11 -4.51 -28.72
CA ALA A 467 -10.74 -3.20 -28.68
C ALA A 467 -10.05 -2.20 -29.60
N TYR A 468 -8.72 -2.11 -29.58
CA TYR A 468 -7.96 -1.22 -30.47
C TYR A 468 -8.21 -1.51 -31.95
N VAL A 469 -8.12 -2.77 -32.37
CA VAL A 469 -8.34 -3.13 -33.77
C VAL A 469 -9.78 -2.85 -34.19
N GLY A 470 -10.76 -3.16 -33.33
CA GLY A 470 -12.16 -2.80 -33.57
C GLY A 470 -12.37 -1.29 -33.74
N THR A 471 -11.79 -0.48 -32.86
CA THR A 471 -11.90 0.99 -32.94
C THR A 471 -11.29 1.54 -34.23
N PHE A 472 -10.10 1.05 -34.62
CA PHE A 472 -9.42 1.51 -35.83
C PHE A 472 -10.07 1.04 -37.12
N LEU A 473 -10.70 -0.13 -37.14
CA LEU A 473 -11.50 -0.56 -38.31
C LEU A 473 -12.70 0.36 -38.54
N VAL A 474 -13.41 0.75 -37.47
CA VAL A 474 -14.51 1.72 -37.55
C VAL A 474 -13.99 3.08 -38.03
N PHE A 475 -12.86 3.54 -37.47
CA PHE A 475 -12.23 4.79 -37.89
C PHE A 475 -11.83 4.77 -39.37
N LEU A 476 -11.13 3.73 -39.82
CA LEU A 476 -10.67 3.58 -41.20
C LEU A 476 -11.84 3.58 -42.20
N GLY A 477 -12.87 2.77 -41.94
CA GLY A 477 -14.07 2.73 -42.78
C GLY A 477 -14.78 4.07 -42.85
N SER A 478 -14.89 4.77 -41.72
CA SER A 478 -15.49 6.11 -41.68
C SER A 478 -14.67 7.16 -42.43
N CYS A 479 -13.33 7.11 -42.38
CA CYS A 479 -12.45 8.00 -43.13
C CYS A 479 -12.56 7.81 -44.64
N ILE A 480 -12.59 6.56 -45.11
CA ILE A 480 -12.81 6.24 -46.52
C ILE A 480 -14.17 6.78 -46.96
N GLY A 481 -15.21 6.55 -46.17
CA GLY A 481 -16.53 7.10 -46.42
C GLY A 481 -16.52 8.63 -46.52
N LEU A 482 -15.88 9.31 -45.56
CA LEU A 482 -15.78 10.78 -45.50
C LEU A 482 -15.05 11.34 -46.72
N ALA A 483 -13.98 10.71 -47.16
CA ALA A 483 -13.25 11.11 -48.36
C ALA A 483 -14.12 11.02 -49.63
N LEU A 484 -15.08 10.09 -49.65
CA LEU A 484 -16.02 9.87 -50.77
C LEU A 484 -17.35 10.61 -50.60
N THR A 485 -17.56 11.36 -49.50
CA THR A 485 -18.83 12.04 -49.25
C THR A 485 -19.15 13.13 -50.27
N ARG A 486 -20.42 13.16 -50.67
CA ARG A 486 -20.99 14.15 -51.60
C ARG A 486 -22.18 14.92 -51.03
N ASN A 487 -22.69 14.52 -49.87
CA ASN A 487 -23.81 15.19 -49.22
C ASN A 487 -23.52 15.40 -47.73
N TYR A 488 -24.20 16.41 -47.17
CA TYR A 488 -24.01 16.84 -45.79
C TYR A 488 -24.48 15.79 -44.75
N ALA A 489 -25.59 15.09 -45.01
CA ALA A 489 -26.12 14.09 -44.09
C ALA A 489 -25.12 12.92 -43.87
N THR A 490 -24.52 12.43 -44.96
CA THR A 490 -23.51 11.36 -44.90
C THR A 490 -22.26 11.86 -44.18
N LEU A 491 -21.87 13.13 -44.38
CA LEU A 491 -20.77 13.74 -43.64
C LEU A 491 -21.01 13.70 -42.13
N ILE A 492 -22.20 14.09 -41.65
CA ILE A 492 -22.50 14.03 -40.20
C ILE A 492 -22.43 12.59 -39.68
N VAL A 493 -23.14 11.66 -40.32
CA VAL A 493 -23.23 10.27 -39.85
C VAL A 493 -21.84 9.64 -39.79
N LEU A 494 -21.02 9.84 -40.83
CA LEU A 494 -19.68 9.31 -40.84
C LEU A 494 -18.73 10.03 -39.87
N ARG A 495 -18.94 11.32 -39.56
CA ARG A 495 -18.21 12.01 -38.48
C ARG A 495 -18.53 11.41 -37.11
N CYS A 496 -19.77 11.01 -36.85
CA CYS A 496 -20.15 10.29 -35.63
C CYS A 496 -19.44 8.93 -35.54
N LEU A 497 -19.42 8.17 -36.63
CA LEU A 497 -18.72 6.88 -36.71
C LEU A 497 -17.19 7.05 -36.55
N GLN A 498 -16.61 8.07 -37.18
CA GLN A 498 -15.20 8.42 -37.06
C GLN A 498 -14.82 8.70 -35.61
N SER A 499 -15.60 9.53 -34.93
CA SER A 499 -15.39 9.82 -33.51
C SER A 499 -15.45 8.56 -32.64
N THR A 500 -16.43 7.69 -32.93
CA THR A 500 -16.61 6.41 -32.22
C THR A 500 -15.39 5.49 -32.37
N GLY A 501 -14.74 5.52 -33.52
CA GLY A 501 -13.54 4.74 -33.81
C GLY A 501 -12.24 5.34 -33.25
N SER A 502 -12.16 6.63 -32.93
CA SER A 502 -10.92 7.22 -32.41
C SER A 502 -10.94 7.60 -30.94
N ALA A 503 -12.08 8.02 -30.38
CA ALA A 503 -12.12 8.65 -29.05
C ALA A 503 -11.67 7.72 -27.90
N SER A 504 -11.95 6.43 -28.05
CA SER A 504 -11.70 5.43 -27.01
C SER A 504 -10.24 5.02 -26.89
N THR A 505 -9.38 5.36 -27.86
CA THR A 505 -7.95 5.04 -27.80
C THR A 505 -7.28 5.67 -26.58
N ILE A 506 -7.77 6.85 -26.15
CA ILE A 506 -7.31 7.54 -24.95
C ILE A 506 -7.58 6.70 -23.69
N ALA A 507 -8.82 6.22 -23.54
CA ALA A 507 -9.24 5.43 -22.39
C ALA A 507 -8.55 4.05 -22.37
N ILE A 508 -8.53 3.35 -23.50
CA ILE A 508 -7.89 2.03 -23.62
C ILE A 508 -6.38 2.14 -23.37
N GLY A 509 -5.71 3.16 -23.89
CA GLY A 509 -4.27 3.38 -23.69
C GLY A 509 -3.90 3.59 -22.23
N SER A 510 -4.70 4.34 -21.48
CA SER A 510 -4.50 4.49 -20.03
C SER A 510 -4.63 3.18 -19.25
N GLY A 511 -5.50 2.27 -19.74
CA GLY A 511 -5.66 0.91 -19.25
C GLY A 511 -4.45 0.03 -19.56
N VAL A 512 -3.95 0.04 -20.81
CA VAL A 512 -2.74 -0.69 -21.21
C VAL A 512 -1.56 -0.32 -20.32
N ILE A 513 -1.30 0.98 -20.09
CA ILE A 513 -0.21 1.42 -19.21
C ILE A 513 -0.38 0.86 -17.80
N GLY A 514 -1.61 0.87 -17.26
CA GLY A 514 -1.91 0.27 -15.96
C GLY A 514 -1.68 -1.24 -15.92
N ASP A 515 -1.91 -1.94 -17.03
CA ASP A 515 -1.69 -3.38 -17.11
C ASP A 515 -0.19 -3.74 -17.14
N ILE A 516 0.66 -2.91 -17.77
CA ILE A 516 2.09 -3.21 -17.96
C ILE A 516 3.03 -2.58 -16.92
N THR A 517 2.61 -1.53 -16.19
CA THR A 517 3.48 -0.77 -15.26
C THR A 517 3.03 -0.82 -13.81
N THR A 518 4.00 -0.88 -12.88
CA THR A 518 3.75 -0.75 -11.44
C THR A 518 3.38 0.70 -11.07
N ARG A 519 2.75 0.89 -9.90
CA ARG A 519 2.31 2.22 -9.43
C ARG A 519 3.43 3.27 -9.42
N GLU A 520 4.65 2.86 -9.06
CA GLU A 520 5.82 3.73 -8.97
C GLU A 520 6.32 4.23 -10.33
N ASN A 521 6.36 3.36 -11.34
CA ASN A 521 6.88 3.69 -12.67
C ASN A 521 5.80 4.23 -13.63
N ARG A 522 4.52 4.11 -13.27
CA ARG A 522 3.37 4.49 -14.11
C ARG A 522 3.39 5.96 -14.54
N GLY A 523 3.86 6.86 -13.67
CA GLY A 523 3.84 8.30 -13.91
C GLY A 523 4.65 8.71 -15.15
N GLY A 524 5.85 8.15 -15.33
CA GLY A 524 6.73 8.47 -16.46
C GLY A 524 6.13 8.04 -17.81
N TYR A 525 5.62 6.82 -17.88
CA TYR A 525 4.98 6.30 -19.11
C TYR A 525 3.67 7.03 -19.43
N MET A 526 2.88 7.37 -18.40
CA MET A 526 1.67 8.19 -18.58
C MET A 526 2.02 9.57 -19.13
N ALA A 527 3.13 10.19 -18.70
CA ALA A 527 3.55 11.49 -19.23
C ALA A 527 3.90 11.42 -20.73
N VAL A 528 4.60 10.38 -21.18
CA VAL A 528 4.88 10.16 -22.61
C VAL A 528 3.59 9.96 -23.41
N PHE A 529 2.65 9.18 -22.87
CA PHE A 529 1.33 8.99 -23.46
C PHE A 529 0.54 10.29 -23.60
N GLN A 530 0.56 11.14 -22.57
CA GLN A 530 -0.08 12.45 -22.60
C GLN A 530 0.59 13.42 -23.58
N ALA A 531 1.91 13.33 -23.78
CA ALA A 531 2.60 14.13 -24.79
C ALA A 531 2.09 13.80 -26.21
N GLY A 532 1.85 12.53 -26.50
CA GLY A 532 1.26 12.09 -27.77
C GLY A 532 -0.15 12.65 -28.01
N LEU A 533 -0.94 12.84 -26.95
CA LEU A 533 -2.30 13.40 -27.04
C LEU A 533 -2.33 14.89 -27.42
N LEU A 534 -1.27 15.63 -27.10
CA LEU A 534 -1.24 17.09 -27.26
C LEU A 534 -0.64 17.54 -28.59
N ALA A 535 0.26 16.74 -29.18
CA ALA A 535 0.86 17.05 -30.47
C ALA A 535 -0.17 17.37 -31.59
N PRO A 536 -1.31 16.67 -31.71
CA PRO A 536 -2.31 16.96 -32.74
C PRO A 536 -2.99 18.33 -32.61
N VAL A 537 -3.02 18.95 -31.43
CA VAL A 537 -3.64 20.28 -31.24
C VAL A 537 -2.82 21.35 -31.97
N ALA A 538 -1.49 21.21 -31.97
CA ALA A 538 -0.59 22.10 -32.69
C ALA A 538 -0.48 21.75 -34.17
N ILE A 539 -0.28 20.46 -34.48
CA ILE A 539 0.11 20.00 -35.81
C ILE A 539 -1.10 19.81 -36.73
N GLY A 540 -2.25 19.39 -36.17
CA GLY A 540 -3.44 19.04 -36.93
C GLY A 540 -3.93 20.16 -37.84
N PRO A 541 -4.21 21.37 -37.32
CA PRO A 541 -4.67 22.48 -38.15
C PRO A 541 -3.68 22.90 -39.24
N ILE A 542 -2.37 22.78 -39.01
CA ILE A 542 -1.36 23.11 -40.02
C ILE A 542 -1.45 22.13 -41.21
N ILE A 543 -1.49 20.83 -40.93
CA ILE A 543 -1.66 19.80 -41.96
C ILE A 543 -3.01 19.98 -42.66
N GLY A 544 -4.06 20.24 -41.90
CA GLY A 544 -5.43 20.42 -42.41
C GLY A 544 -5.56 21.59 -43.36
N GLY A 545 -5.06 22.77 -42.97
CA GLY A 545 -5.06 23.97 -43.81
C GLY A 545 -4.20 23.80 -45.07
N GLY A 546 -3.03 23.15 -44.97
CA GLY A 546 -2.17 22.85 -46.12
C GLY A 546 -2.83 21.89 -47.13
N LEU A 547 -3.42 20.81 -46.62
CA LEU A 547 -4.11 19.82 -47.46
C LEU A 547 -5.38 20.40 -48.11
N ALA A 548 -6.18 21.14 -47.34
CA ALA A 548 -7.41 21.75 -47.85
C ALA A 548 -7.11 22.79 -48.94
N ALA A 549 -6.10 23.64 -48.75
CA ALA A 549 -5.71 24.65 -49.73
C ALA A 549 -5.12 24.06 -51.01
N ALA A 550 -4.29 23.00 -50.90
CA ALA A 550 -3.56 22.45 -52.05
C ALA A 550 -4.35 21.40 -52.85
N LEU A 551 -5.08 20.52 -52.17
CA LEU A 551 -5.71 19.32 -52.75
C LEU A 551 -7.22 19.23 -52.45
N GLY A 552 -7.79 20.27 -51.84
CA GLY A 552 -9.18 20.30 -51.39
C GLY A 552 -9.42 19.56 -50.07
N TRP A 553 -10.53 19.87 -49.39
CA TRP A 553 -10.82 19.37 -48.04
C TRP A 553 -10.95 17.84 -47.94
N ARG A 554 -11.33 17.15 -49.03
CA ARG A 554 -11.42 15.67 -49.06
C ARG A 554 -10.07 14.98 -48.84
N SER A 555 -8.98 15.63 -49.22
CA SER A 555 -7.61 15.11 -49.05
C SER A 555 -7.24 14.91 -47.57
N ILE A 556 -7.85 15.67 -46.65
CA ILE A 556 -7.71 15.49 -45.20
C ILE A 556 -8.13 14.06 -44.79
N PHE A 557 -9.25 13.58 -45.32
CA PHE A 557 -9.77 12.26 -44.98
C PHE A 557 -8.98 11.14 -45.65
N TRP A 558 -8.43 11.35 -46.85
CA TRP A 558 -7.47 10.43 -47.47
C TRP A 558 -6.17 10.34 -46.68
N PHE A 559 -5.64 11.47 -46.21
CA PHE A 559 -4.48 11.50 -45.32
C PHE A 559 -4.73 10.69 -44.04
N LEU A 560 -5.86 10.91 -43.37
CA LEU A 560 -6.24 10.12 -42.18
C LEU A 560 -6.45 8.63 -42.50
N THR A 561 -6.95 8.30 -43.69
CA THR A 561 -7.10 6.91 -44.17
C THR A 561 -5.75 6.23 -44.31
N ILE A 562 -4.79 6.87 -44.99
CA ILE A 562 -3.44 6.33 -45.18
C ILE A 562 -2.73 6.19 -43.83
N TYR A 563 -2.81 7.23 -42.99
CA TYR A 563 -2.23 7.22 -41.65
C TYR A 563 -2.82 6.09 -40.79
N CYS A 564 -4.14 5.93 -40.79
CA CYS A 564 -4.81 4.86 -40.04
C CYS A 564 -4.51 3.47 -40.61
N GLY A 565 -4.52 3.31 -41.93
CA GLY A 565 -4.24 2.04 -42.59
C GLY A 565 -2.82 1.54 -42.28
N ALA A 566 -1.82 2.41 -42.44
CA ALA A 566 -0.44 2.09 -42.07
C ALA A 566 -0.32 1.76 -40.59
N PHE A 567 -0.90 2.59 -39.72
CA PHE A 567 -0.85 2.37 -38.27
C PHE A 567 -1.57 1.09 -37.84
N LEU A 568 -2.71 0.75 -38.45
CA LEU A 568 -3.48 -0.46 -38.15
C LEU A 568 -2.64 -1.72 -38.46
N VAL A 569 -1.90 -1.72 -39.56
CA VAL A 569 -0.95 -2.80 -39.88
C VAL A 569 0.12 -2.90 -38.78
N PHE A 570 0.75 -1.78 -38.40
CA PHE A 570 1.74 -1.78 -37.32
C PHE A 570 1.16 -2.25 -35.97
N LEU A 571 -0.05 -1.80 -35.64
CA LEU A 571 -0.75 -2.17 -34.40
C LEU A 571 -1.06 -3.68 -34.38
N ILE A 572 -1.55 -4.24 -35.48
CA ILE A 572 -1.82 -5.67 -35.59
C ILE A 572 -0.53 -6.48 -35.45
N LEU A 573 0.58 -6.02 -36.03
CA LEU A 573 1.85 -6.76 -36.00
C LEU A 573 2.60 -6.65 -34.67
N LEU A 574 2.50 -5.51 -33.97
CA LEU A 574 3.38 -5.20 -32.85
C LEU A 574 2.68 -5.10 -31.49
N LEU A 575 1.39 -4.75 -31.40
CA LEU A 575 0.74 -4.59 -30.10
C LEU A 575 0.36 -5.97 -29.50
N PRO A 576 0.99 -6.42 -28.39
CA PRO A 576 0.58 -7.65 -27.74
C PRO A 576 -0.73 -7.46 -26.95
N GLU A 577 -1.39 -8.56 -26.60
CA GLU A 577 -2.46 -8.49 -25.61
C GLU A 577 -1.85 -8.23 -24.22
N THR A 578 -2.37 -7.23 -23.51
CA THR A 578 -1.85 -6.80 -22.21
C THR A 578 -2.83 -7.03 -21.07
N LEU A 579 -4.09 -7.40 -21.36
CA LEU A 579 -5.13 -7.50 -20.35
C LEU A 579 -4.84 -8.59 -19.33
N ARG A 580 -4.64 -8.18 -18.07
CA ARG A 580 -4.14 -9.06 -17.00
C ARG A 580 -5.00 -10.29 -16.71
N HIS A 581 -6.33 -10.16 -16.76
CA HIS A 581 -7.20 -11.31 -16.52
C HIS A 581 -7.10 -12.37 -17.65
N LYS A 582 -6.73 -11.95 -18.88
CA LYS A 582 -6.55 -12.86 -20.03
C LYS A 582 -5.15 -13.46 -20.08
N VAL A 583 -4.11 -12.65 -19.90
CA VAL A 583 -2.70 -13.05 -20.14
C VAL A 583 -1.84 -13.10 -18.86
N GLY A 584 -2.41 -12.84 -17.69
CA GLY A 584 -1.66 -12.70 -16.43
C GLY A 584 -0.71 -11.49 -16.49
N ASN A 585 0.57 -11.71 -16.20
CA ASN A 585 1.64 -10.71 -16.40
C ASN A 585 2.20 -10.71 -17.85
N GLY A 586 1.54 -11.40 -18.78
CA GLY A 586 1.99 -11.63 -20.16
C GLY A 586 2.67 -12.99 -20.36
N SER A 587 2.89 -13.77 -19.31
CA SER A 587 3.48 -15.13 -19.38
C SER A 587 2.53 -16.19 -19.92
N ARG A 588 1.20 -16.00 -19.81
CA ARG A 588 0.23 -17.02 -20.20
C ARG A 588 0.02 -17.04 -21.71
N GLU A 589 0.18 -18.21 -22.31
CA GLU A 589 -0.27 -18.43 -23.69
C GLU A 589 -1.81 -18.42 -23.76
N THR A 590 -2.35 -17.76 -24.78
CA THR A 590 -3.79 -17.72 -25.03
C THR A 590 -4.13 -18.60 -26.23
N VAL A 591 -5.27 -19.28 -26.17
CA VAL A 591 -5.76 -20.15 -27.26
C VAL A 591 -6.24 -19.32 -28.45
N GLU A 592 -6.69 -18.08 -28.22
CA GLU A 592 -7.11 -17.16 -29.28
C GLU A 592 -5.90 -16.75 -30.14
N LEU A 593 -5.86 -17.17 -31.42
CA LEU A 593 -4.78 -16.87 -32.36
C LEU A 593 -4.46 -15.36 -32.43
N PHE A 594 -5.51 -14.55 -32.36
CA PHE A 594 -5.46 -13.09 -32.38
C PHE A 594 -4.89 -12.47 -31.10
N ALA A 595 -4.86 -13.17 -29.98
CA ALA A 595 -4.17 -12.74 -28.76
C ALA A 595 -2.75 -13.33 -28.67
N ARG A 596 -2.53 -14.51 -29.26
CA ARG A 596 -1.26 -15.26 -29.24
C ARG A 596 -0.11 -14.57 -29.97
N TYR A 597 -0.33 -14.10 -31.20
CA TYR A 597 0.71 -13.42 -32.00
C TYR A 597 0.41 -11.93 -32.11
N PRO A 598 1.23 -11.00 -31.56
CA PRO A 598 2.68 -11.08 -31.36
C PRO A 598 3.13 -11.36 -29.91
N LEU A 599 2.24 -11.66 -28.97
CA LEU A 599 2.63 -11.90 -27.57
C LEU A 599 3.74 -12.97 -27.45
N THR A 600 3.67 -14.05 -28.24
CA THR A 600 4.72 -15.08 -28.31
C THR A 600 6.08 -14.53 -28.75
N PHE A 601 6.12 -13.52 -29.62
CA PHE A 601 7.38 -12.87 -30.01
C PHE A 601 7.98 -12.08 -28.83
N TYR A 602 7.14 -11.36 -28.08
CA TYR A 602 7.57 -10.66 -26.86
C TYR A 602 8.05 -11.62 -25.77
N GLN A 603 7.38 -12.76 -25.60
CA GLN A 603 7.78 -13.83 -24.70
C GLN A 603 9.15 -14.42 -25.10
N LYS A 604 9.40 -14.65 -26.39
CA LYS A 604 10.69 -15.19 -26.86
C LYS A 604 11.85 -14.19 -26.78
N THR A 605 11.56 -12.89 -26.91
CA THR A 605 12.59 -11.83 -26.95
C THR A 605 12.83 -11.16 -25.61
N SER A 606 11.94 -11.35 -24.63
CA SER A 606 12.11 -10.70 -23.33
C SER A 606 13.29 -11.30 -22.56
N GLN A 607 14.10 -10.40 -22.00
CA GLN A 607 15.31 -10.70 -21.24
C GLN A 607 15.04 -10.92 -19.75
N MET A 608 13.81 -10.69 -19.30
CA MET A 608 13.45 -10.93 -17.89
C MET A 608 13.29 -12.44 -17.67
N ARG A 609 13.74 -12.98 -16.54
CA ARG A 609 13.46 -14.37 -16.20
C ARG A 609 12.09 -14.42 -15.54
N TRP A 610 11.15 -15.18 -16.10
CA TRP A 610 9.85 -15.46 -15.48
C TRP A 610 9.64 -16.96 -15.44
N ASP A 611 9.15 -17.44 -14.30
CA ASP A 611 8.84 -18.86 -14.16
C ASP A 611 7.58 -19.15 -14.97
N CYS A 612 7.70 -20.05 -15.95
CA CYS A 612 6.56 -20.62 -16.66
C CYS A 612 5.90 -21.69 -15.78
N GLU A 613 5.51 -21.35 -14.55
CA GLU A 613 4.66 -22.25 -13.80
C GLU A 613 3.25 -22.18 -14.40
N PRO A 614 2.62 -23.33 -14.71
CA PRO A 614 1.21 -23.37 -15.00
C PRO A 614 0.45 -23.05 -13.72
N MET A 615 0.33 -21.77 -13.36
CA MET A 615 -0.60 -21.32 -12.32
C MET A 615 -1.98 -21.83 -12.71
N ALA A 616 -2.47 -22.81 -11.95
CA ALA A 616 -3.80 -23.36 -12.09
C ALA A 616 -4.82 -22.21 -12.15
N LEU A 617 -5.74 -22.30 -13.10
CA LEU A 617 -6.87 -21.39 -13.23
C LEU A 617 -7.55 -21.27 -11.87
N THR A 618 -7.33 -20.17 -11.16
CA THR A 618 -8.16 -19.83 -10.02
C THR A 618 -9.48 -19.38 -10.63
N GLU A 619 -10.37 -20.35 -10.89
CA GLU A 619 -11.68 -20.22 -11.55
C GLU A 619 -12.66 -19.26 -10.85
N ASN A 620 -12.23 -18.58 -9.78
CA ASN A 620 -13.08 -17.74 -8.93
C ASN A 620 -12.96 -16.23 -9.16
N GLU A 621 -12.27 -15.75 -10.20
CA GLU A 621 -12.49 -14.36 -10.63
C GLU A 621 -13.84 -14.27 -11.36
N SER A 622 -14.87 -13.84 -10.63
CA SER A 622 -16.22 -13.57 -11.15
C SER A 622 -16.15 -12.89 -12.52
N LYS A 623 -16.76 -13.48 -13.56
CA LYS A 623 -16.88 -12.87 -14.90
C LYS A 623 -17.29 -11.40 -14.76
N LYS A 624 -16.33 -10.48 -14.95
CA LYS A 624 -16.62 -9.05 -14.91
C LYS A 624 -17.57 -8.72 -16.06
N SER A 625 -18.77 -8.27 -15.72
CA SER A 625 -19.75 -7.81 -16.72
C SER A 625 -19.35 -6.44 -17.28
N VAL A 626 -19.65 -6.23 -18.55
CA VAL A 626 -19.50 -4.93 -19.23
C VAL A 626 -20.49 -3.93 -18.60
N ASP A 627 -20.04 -3.10 -17.65
CA ASP A 627 -20.89 -2.06 -17.04
C ASP A 627 -20.71 -0.71 -17.77
N ILE A 628 -21.58 -0.47 -18.74
CA ILE A 628 -21.63 0.78 -19.52
C ILE A 628 -22.14 1.96 -18.68
N THR A 629 -22.84 1.70 -17.56
CA THR A 629 -23.53 2.74 -16.77
C THR A 629 -22.68 3.36 -15.67
N GLN A 630 -21.51 2.78 -15.38
CA GLN A 630 -20.63 3.22 -14.31
C GLN A 630 -20.16 4.69 -14.43
N PRO A 631 -19.78 5.22 -15.62
CA PRO A 631 -19.41 6.63 -15.76
C PRO A 631 -20.56 7.58 -15.46
N LEU A 632 -21.78 7.23 -15.87
CA LEU A 632 -22.99 8.03 -15.57
C LEU A 632 -23.24 8.11 -14.07
N ARG A 633 -23.09 6.99 -13.34
CA ARG A 633 -23.26 6.97 -11.88
C ARG A 633 -22.24 7.87 -11.17
N ILE A 634 -21.00 7.94 -11.65
CA ILE A 634 -19.97 8.83 -11.09
C ILE A 634 -20.27 10.29 -11.42
N LEU A 635 -20.71 10.59 -12.64
CA LEU A 635 -21.07 11.94 -13.06
C LEU A 635 -22.17 12.56 -12.18
N PHE A 636 -23.16 11.76 -11.78
CA PHE A 636 -24.24 12.18 -10.87
C PHE A 636 -23.91 12.00 -9.38
N SER A 637 -22.69 11.60 -9.05
CA SER A 637 -22.26 11.48 -7.65
C SER A 637 -21.97 12.86 -7.04
N LYS A 638 -22.46 13.10 -5.83
CA LYS A 638 -22.22 14.36 -5.09
C LYS A 638 -20.72 14.66 -4.94
N GLN A 639 -19.89 13.62 -4.82
CA GLN A 639 -18.44 13.72 -4.62
C GLN A 639 -17.65 14.22 -5.83
N ALA A 640 -18.19 14.15 -7.05
CA ALA A 640 -17.45 14.48 -8.27
C ALA A 640 -18.17 15.49 -9.17
N SER A 641 -19.50 15.55 -9.11
CA SER A 641 -20.31 16.36 -10.01
C SER A 641 -19.94 17.85 -10.04
N PRO A 642 -19.77 18.56 -8.89
CA PRO A 642 -19.50 20.00 -8.90
C PRO A 642 -18.21 20.37 -9.65
N ILE A 643 -17.13 19.61 -9.43
CA ILE A 643 -15.85 19.86 -10.09
C ILE A 643 -15.83 19.41 -11.55
N ILE A 644 -16.52 18.31 -11.89
CA ILE A 644 -16.64 17.83 -13.27
C ILE A 644 -17.41 18.86 -14.12
N ILE A 645 -18.54 19.36 -13.62
CA ILE A 645 -19.34 20.39 -14.32
C ILE A 645 -18.55 21.68 -14.47
N CYS A 646 -17.84 22.10 -13.43
CA CYS A 646 -16.95 23.27 -13.48
C CYS A 646 -15.96 23.18 -14.64
N LEU A 647 -15.23 22.06 -14.71
CA LEU A 647 -14.25 21.83 -15.78
C LEU A 647 -14.91 21.66 -17.16
N ALA A 648 -16.07 21.01 -17.23
CA ALA A 648 -16.79 20.81 -18.49
C ALA A 648 -17.18 22.15 -19.15
N ILE A 649 -17.60 23.15 -18.37
CA ILE A 649 -17.90 24.50 -18.86
C ILE A 649 -16.62 25.21 -19.33
N HIS A 650 -15.52 25.12 -18.57
CA HIS A 650 -14.25 25.73 -18.98
C HIS A 650 -13.72 25.15 -20.29
N TYR A 651 -13.83 23.83 -20.44
CA TYR A 651 -13.48 23.12 -21.66
C TYR A 651 -14.41 23.50 -22.82
N ALA A 652 -15.71 23.64 -22.57
CA ALA A 652 -16.68 24.07 -23.58
C ALA A 652 -16.34 25.46 -24.14
N VAL A 653 -16.05 26.42 -23.26
CA VAL A 653 -15.69 27.78 -23.69
C VAL A 653 -14.37 27.80 -24.46
N TRP A 654 -13.38 27.00 -24.05
CA TRP A 654 -12.16 26.82 -24.84
C TRP A 654 -12.48 26.28 -26.25
N GLN A 655 -13.30 25.23 -26.34
CA GLN A 655 -13.69 24.64 -27.62
C GLN A 655 -14.48 25.62 -28.49
N MET A 656 -15.35 26.43 -27.89
CA MET A 656 -16.08 27.51 -28.56
C MET A 656 -15.11 28.54 -29.16
N SER A 657 -14.10 28.97 -28.40
CA SER A 657 -13.11 29.95 -28.88
C SER A 657 -12.31 29.43 -30.08
N ILE A 658 -11.85 28.17 -30.03
CA ILE A 658 -11.13 27.49 -31.13
C ILE A 658 -12.01 27.42 -32.39
N THR A 659 -13.27 27.05 -32.22
CA THR A 659 -14.21 26.86 -33.33
C THR A 659 -14.54 28.20 -34.00
N ALA A 660 -14.80 29.24 -33.20
CA ALA A 660 -15.04 30.59 -33.70
C ALA A 660 -13.79 31.24 -34.32
N MET A 661 -12.58 30.85 -33.91
CA MET A 661 -11.35 31.47 -34.39
C MET A 661 -11.18 31.34 -35.91
N SER A 662 -11.49 30.17 -36.50
CA SER A 662 -11.32 29.96 -37.95
C SER A 662 -12.23 30.88 -38.76
N THR A 663 -13.50 31.02 -38.34
CA THR A 663 -14.48 31.88 -39.02
C THR A 663 -14.15 33.35 -38.82
N LEU A 664 -13.79 33.76 -37.60
CA LEU A 664 -13.46 35.15 -37.29
C LEU A 664 -12.19 35.61 -38.01
N PHE A 665 -11.16 34.77 -38.12
CA PHE A 665 -9.94 35.12 -38.85
C PHE A 665 -10.13 35.16 -40.36
N LEU A 666 -11.00 34.32 -40.91
CA LEU A 666 -11.40 34.42 -42.31
C LEU A 666 -12.17 35.72 -42.57
N GLU A 667 -13.21 36.01 -41.79
CA GLU A 667 -14.13 37.14 -42.03
C GLU A 667 -13.49 38.51 -41.72
N VAL A 668 -12.71 38.62 -40.64
CA VAL A 668 -12.17 39.92 -40.17
C VAL A 668 -10.82 40.24 -40.79
N TYR A 669 -9.95 39.25 -40.98
CA TYR A 669 -8.57 39.44 -41.46
C TYR A 669 -8.31 38.86 -42.85
N ASN A 670 -9.33 38.28 -43.52
CA ASN A 670 -9.22 37.72 -44.87
C ASN A 670 -8.08 36.70 -45.04
N LEU A 671 -7.85 35.86 -44.03
CA LEU A 671 -6.79 34.87 -44.06
C LEU A 671 -7.13 33.67 -44.94
N SER A 672 -6.14 33.14 -45.65
CA SER A 672 -6.23 31.85 -46.35
C SER A 672 -6.27 30.66 -45.37
N GLU A 673 -6.75 29.50 -45.82
CA GLU A 673 -6.85 28.28 -45.01
C GLU A 673 -5.51 27.86 -44.38
N THR A 674 -4.41 27.98 -45.13
CA THR A 674 -3.07 27.74 -44.61
C THR A 674 -2.71 28.70 -43.49
N GLN A 675 -2.97 30.00 -43.68
CA GLN A 675 -2.68 31.02 -42.66
C GLN A 675 -3.53 30.79 -41.41
N ILE A 676 -4.81 30.45 -41.56
CA ILE A 676 -5.70 30.06 -40.44
C ILE A 676 -5.10 28.87 -39.70
N GLY A 677 -4.67 27.82 -40.42
CA GLY A 677 -3.98 26.66 -39.84
C GLY A 677 -2.76 27.02 -39.01
N LEU A 678 -1.93 27.97 -39.46
CA LEU A 678 -0.76 28.46 -38.71
C LEU A 678 -1.15 29.16 -37.39
N THR A 679 -2.27 29.86 -37.34
CA THR A 679 -2.67 30.59 -36.12
C THR A 679 -2.97 29.66 -34.93
N PHE A 680 -3.38 28.41 -35.19
CA PHE A 680 -3.61 27.40 -34.15
C PHE A 680 -2.33 26.91 -33.46
N LEU A 681 -1.16 27.15 -34.05
CA LEU A 681 0.13 26.76 -33.46
C LEU A 681 0.30 27.38 -32.07
N ALA A 682 -0.12 28.63 -31.89
CA ALA A 682 -0.06 29.32 -30.60
C ALA A 682 -0.87 28.56 -29.52
N ASN A 683 -2.10 28.17 -29.83
CA ASN A 683 -2.93 27.39 -28.91
C ASN A 683 -2.34 26.00 -28.60
N GLY A 684 -1.81 25.32 -29.62
CA GLY A 684 -1.18 24.01 -29.47
C GLY A 684 0.10 24.06 -28.61
N VAL A 685 0.99 25.03 -28.84
CA VAL A 685 2.20 25.24 -28.03
C VAL A 685 1.84 25.59 -26.60
N GLY A 686 0.84 26.46 -26.40
CA GLY A 686 0.33 26.79 -25.06
C GLY A 686 -0.17 25.54 -24.32
N SER A 687 -0.91 24.67 -25.00
CA SER A 687 -1.43 23.41 -24.46
C SER A 687 -0.31 22.43 -24.04
N ILE A 688 0.75 22.33 -24.84
CA ILE A 688 1.93 21.50 -24.53
C ILE A 688 2.67 22.05 -23.30
N LEU A 689 2.97 23.35 -23.28
CA LEU A 689 3.65 24.00 -22.15
C LEU A 689 2.81 23.96 -20.87
N GLY A 690 1.49 24.11 -20.96
CA GLY A 690 0.57 23.99 -19.83
C GLY A 690 0.67 22.63 -19.14
N THR A 691 0.76 21.55 -19.91
CA THR A 691 0.92 20.18 -19.37
C THR A 691 2.26 19.99 -18.66
N LEU A 692 3.36 20.43 -19.29
CA LEU A 692 4.71 20.29 -18.75
C LEU A 692 4.92 21.12 -17.48
N THR A 693 4.41 22.34 -17.45
CA THR A 693 4.53 23.23 -16.29
C THR A 693 3.64 22.79 -15.14
N THR A 694 2.37 22.42 -15.42
CA THR A 694 1.42 21.99 -14.39
C THR A 694 1.89 20.74 -13.65
N GLY A 695 2.50 19.76 -14.34
CA GLY A 695 3.03 18.57 -13.67
C GLY A 695 4.08 18.90 -12.60
N LYS A 696 4.99 19.83 -12.88
CA LYS A 696 6.02 20.28 -11.92
C LYS A 696 5.39 21.07 -10.77
N VAL A 697 4.49 22.01 -11.10
CA VAL A 697 3.81 22.86 -10.12
C VAL A 697 2.96 22.01 -9.16
N LEU A 698 2.24 21.02 -9.67
CA LEU A 698 1.39 20.12 -8.87
C LEU A 698 2.21 19.30 -7.86
N ASN A 699 3.39 18.80 -8.27
CA ASN A 699 4.28 18.06 -7.37
C ASN A 699 4.86 18.95 -6.27
N MET A 700 5.26 20.17 -6.62
CA MET A 700 5.76 21.14 -5.65
C MET A 700 4.68 21.56 -4.67
N ASP A 701 3.46 21.82 -5.15
CA ASP A 701 2.34 22.23 -4.30
C ASP A 701 1.93 21.11 -3.34
N TYR A 702 1.81 19.88 -3.85
CA TYR A 702 1.50 18.72 -3.03
C TYR A 702 2.54 18.50 -1.92
N LYS A 703 3.83 18.65 -2.22
CA LYS A 703 4.91 18.57 -1.21
C LYS A 703 4.76 19.64 -0.13
N ARG A 704 4.47 20.89 -0.51
CA ARG A 704 4.25 21.99 0.44
C ARG A 704 3.08 21.73 1.36
N VAL A 705 1.93 21.28 0.82
CA VAL A 705 0.74 20.97 1.63
C VAL A 705 0.97 19.74 2.53
N LYS A 706 1.73 18.75 2.06
CA LYS A 706 2.13 17.59 2.88
C LYS A 706 3.04 17.99 4.04
N GLN A 707 4.00 18.90 3.81
CA GLN A 707 4.87 19.44 4.85
C GLN A 707 4.11 20.26 5.89
N ASP A 708 3.21 21.16 5.45
CA ASP A 708 2.34 21.96 6.34
C ASP A 708 1.35 21.08 7.13
N TYR A 709 0.90 19.96 6.56
CA TYR A 709 0.08 18.99 7.29
C TYR A 709 0.89 18.18 8.32
N ALA A 710 2.12 17.78 7.99
CA ALA A 710 2.99 17.08 8.92
C ALA A 710 3.31 17.92 10.17
N SER A 711 3.65 19.20 9.98
CA SER A 711 3.93 20.13 11.09
C SER A 711 2.69 20.44 11.94
N ARG A 712 1.49 20.48 11.35
CA ARG A 712 0.23 20.67 12.10
C ARG A 712 -0.23 19.41 12.84
N THR A 713 0.11 18.23 12.34
CA THR A 713 -0.27 16.96 12.98
C THR A 713 0.55 16.71 14.24
N GLU A 714 1.83 17.11 14.28
CA GLU A 714 2.66 17.11 15.50
C GLU A 714 2.05 17.95 16.64
N ILE A 715 1.30 19.02 16.33
CA ILE A 715 0.67 19.89 17.33
C ILE A 715 -0.67 19.30 17.85
N LEU A 716 -1.36 18.51 17.02
CA LEU A 716 -2.72 18.01 17.29
C LEU A 716 -2.77 16.60 17.91
N GLU A 717 -1.63 15.95 18.17
CA GLU A 717 -1.57 14.65 18.90
C GLU A 717 -2.11 14.72 20.34
N THR A 718 -2.44 15.92 20.84
CA THR A 718 -3.09 16.14 22.15
C THR A 718 -4.61 16.02 22.12
N THR A 719 -5.24 15.89 20.95
CA THR A 719 -6.71 15.79 20.81
C THR A 719 -7.09 14.56 19.98
N ASP A 720 -8.06 13.77 20.45
CA ASP A 720 -8.46 12.42 19.99
C ASP A 720 -8.98 12.28 18.53
N ARG A 721 -8.70 13.23 17.64
CA ARG A 721 -9.15 13.22 16.24
C ARG A 721 -8.00 13.57 15.29
N LYS A 722 -7.41 12.57 14.62
CA LYS A 722 -6.51 12.79 13.48
C LYS A 722 -7.34 13.28 12.28
N PRO A 723 -7.18 14.54 11.81
CA PRO A 723 -7.94 15.02 10.66
C PRO A 723 -7.44 14.34 9.37
N SER A 724 -8.32 13.84 8.49
CA SER A 724 -7.91 13.29 7.18
C SER A 724 -7.07 14.31 6.38
N PHE A 725 -6.05 13.84 5.66
CA PHE A 725 -5.25 14.69 4.78
C PHE A 725 -6.17 15.44 3.77
N PRO A 726 -6.04 16.79 3.65
CA PRO A 726 -6.92 17.60 2.81
C PRO A 726 -6.49 17.56 1.34
N ILE A 727 -6.77 16.44 0.67
CA ILE A 727 -6.45 16.19 -0.75
C ILE A 727 -7.04 17.28 -1.66
N GLU A 728 -8.23 17.78 -1.34
CA GLU A 728 -8.93 18.84 -2.07
C GLU A 728 -8.12 20.13 -2.12
N LYS A 729 -7.61 20.56 -0.96
CA LYS A 729 -6.77 21.75 -0.84
C LYS A 729 -5.47 21.57 -1.61
N ALA A 730 -4.87 20.38 -1.54
CA ALA A 730 -3.61 20.10 -2.22
C ALA A 730 -3.74 20.09 -3.76
N ARG A 731 -4.90 19.68 -4.31
CA ARG A 731 -5.09 19.48 -5.75
C ARG A 731 -5.86 20.60 -6.47
N LEU A 732 -6.81 21.26 -5.81
CA LEU A 732 -7.71 22.22 -6.45
C LEU A 732 -7.31 23.70 -6.27
N ARG A 733 -6.27 23.99 -5.46
CA ARG A 733 -5.86 25.36 -5.08
C ARG A 733 -5.58 26.29 -6.26
N LEU A 734 -5.02 25.76 -7.35
CA LEU A 734 -4.61 26.55 -8.52
C LEU A 734 -5.71 26.72 -9.57
N ILE A 735 -6.86 26.04 -9.42
CA ILE A 735 -7.96 26.12 -10.40
C ILE A 735 -8.48 27.56 -10.57
N PRO A 736 -8.72 28.34 -9.50
CA PRO A 736 -9.18 29.73 -9.65
C PRO A 736 -8.19 30.61 -10.42
N LEU A 737 -6.88 30.39 -10.22
CA LEU A 737 -5.84 31.16 -10.93
C LEU A 737 -5.85 30.86 -12.43
N PHE A 738 -5.85 29.57 -12.82
CA PHE A 738 -5.89 29.19 -14.24
C PHE A 738 -7.20 29.61 -14.90
N SER A 739 -8.32 29.49 -14.18
CA SER A 739 -9.62 29.95 -14.66
C SER A 739 -9.66 31.45 -14.92
N LEU A 740 -9.16 32.27 -13.98
CA LEU A 740 -9.10 33.72 -14.15
C LEU A 740 -8.21 34.12 -15.33
N LEU A 741 -7.04 33.48 -15.46
CA LEU A 741 -6.12 33.75 -16.57
C LEU A 741 -6.73 33.35 -17.92
N GLN A 742 -7.45 32.22 -17.97
CA GLN A 742 -8.21 31.80 -19.16
C GLN A 742 -9.30 32.81 -19.53
N ALA A 743 -10.07 33.28 -18.53
CA ALA A 743 -11.14 34.25 -18.70
C ALA A 743 -10.61 35.57 -19.29
N ILE A 744 -9.50 36.09 -18.75
CA ILE A 744 -8.83 37.30 -19.28
C ILE A 744 -8.40 37.07 -20.73
N ALA A 745 -7.77 35.94 -21.05
CA ALA A 745 -7.33 35.64 -22.40
C ALA A 745 -8.51 35.60 -23.41
N ILE A 746 -9.64 34.99 -23.04
CA ILE A 746 -10.83 34.92 -23.89
C ILE A 746 -11.49 36.30 -24.06
N LEU A 747 -11.55 37.12 -23.01
CA LEU A 747 -12.06 38.49 -23.10
C LEU A 747 -11.20 39.31 -24.06
N VAL A 748 -9.88 39.29 -23.89
CA VAL A 748 -8.96 40.02 -24.77
C VAL A 748 -9.12 39.53 -26.21
N PHE A 749 -9.21 38.22 -26.44
CA PHE A 749 -9.49 37.66 -27.78
C PHE A 749 -10.78 38.24 -28.37
N GLY A 750 -11.91 38.16 -27.68
CA GLY A 750 -13.19 38.62 -28.25
C GLY A 750 -13.26 40.11 -28.55
N TRP A 751 -12.71 40.94 -27.66
CA TRP A 751 -12.72 42.40 -27.84
C TRP A 751 -11.71 42.87 -28.89
N THR A 752 -10.55 42.22 -29.00
CA THR A 752 -9.56 42.55 -30.04
C THR A 752 -10.07 42.24 -31.44
N ILE A 753 -10.81 41.14 -31.61
CA ILE A 753 -11.51 40.83 -32.87
C ILE A 753 -12.55 41.90 -33.20
N ARG A 754 -13.38 42.29 -32.21
CA ARG A 754 -14.42 43.32 -32.42
C ARG A 754 -13.85 44.66 -32.89
N TYR A 755 -12.74 45.08 -32.30
CA TYR A 755 -12.06 46.34 -32.62
C TYR A 755 -11.03 46.22 -33.76
N HIS A 756 -10.95 45.08 -34.45
CA HIS A 756 -10.03 44.87 -35.59
C HIS A 756 -8.56 45.19 -35.22
N VAL A 757 -8.15 44.86 -34.00
CA VAL A 757 -6.78 45.07 -33.51
C VAL A 757 -5.81 44.19 -34.30
N HIS A 758 -4.51 44.52 -34.33
CA HIS A 758 -3.49 43.72 -35.00
C HIS A 758 -3.55 42.23 -34.62
N ILE A 759 -3.52 41.36 -35.63
CA ILE A 759 -3.75 39.90 -35.53
C ILE A 759 -2.86 39.19 -34.49
N SER A 760 -1.66 39.70 -34.23
CA SER A 760 -0.75 39.12 -33.23
C SER A 760 -1.35 39.03 -31.83
N VAL A 761 -2.21 39.99 -31.45
CA VAL A 761 -2.79 40.02 -30.09
C VAL A 761 -3.79 38.86 -29.89
N PRO A 762 -4.81 38.66 -30.76
CA PRO A 762 -5.63 37.45 -30.75
C PRO A 762 -4.82 36.16 -30.73
N ILE A 763 -3.77 36.04 -31.56
CA ILE A 763 -2.93 34.84 -31.61
C ILE A 763 -2.26 34.57 -30.24
N ILE A 764 -1.65 35.57 -29.62
CA ILE A 764 -1.01 35.43 -28.29
C ILE A 764 -2.04 35.04 -27.22
N THR A 765 -3.26 35.59 -27.26
CA THR A 765 -4.29 35.20 -26.29
C THR A 765 -4.73 33.74 -26.42
N THR A 766 -4.71 33.17 -27.63
CA THR A 766 -5.05 31.75 -27.84
C THR A 766 -4.01 30.81 -27.22
N PHE A 767 -2.74 31.24 -27.14
CA PHE A 767 -1.69 30.52 -26.40
C PHE A 767 -2.02 30.39 -24.92
N PHE A 768 -2.35 31.51 -24.26
CA PHE A 768 -2.73 31.50 -22.84
C PHE A 768 -4.03 30.72 -22.61
N THR A 769 -4.98 30.81 -23.53
CA THR A 769 -6.23 30.04 -23.45
C THR A 769 -5.95 28.54 -23.46
N GLY A 770 -5.10 28.04 -24.37
CA GLY A 770 -4.70 26.64 -24.45
C GLY A 770 -3.91 26.18 -23.22
N TRP A 771 -2.95 27.00 -22.76
CA TRP A 771 -2.20 26.74 -21.54
C TRP A 771 -3.12 26.52 -20.34
N CYS A 772 -3.99 27.49 -20.07
CA CYS A 772 -4.85 27.45 -18.88
C CYS A 772 -5.88 26.32 -18.93
N ALA A 773 -6.49 26.08 -20.09
CA ALA A 773 -7.48 25.03 -20.27
C ALA A 773 -6.90 23.63 -19.97
N VAL A 774 -5.73 23.32 -20.55
CA VAL A 774 -5.07 22.01 -20.34
C VAL A 774 -4.50 21.87 -18.93
N SER A 775 -4.02 22.97 -18.35
CA SER A 775 -3.56 23.00 -16.95
C SER A 775 -4.70 22.70 -15.97
N ALA A 776 -5.85 23.37 -16.14
CA ALA A 776 -7.04 23.11 -15.34
C ALA A 776 -7.56 21.68 -15.52
N GLN A 777 -7.54 21.16 -16.75
CA GLN A 777 -7.91 19.77 -17.04
C GLN A 777 -7.00 18.77 -16.31
N SER A 778 -5.69 18.99 -16.33
CA SER A 778 -4.70 18.12 -15.69
C SER A 778 -4.89 18.06 -14.16
N LEU A 779 -5.22 19.18 -13.52
CA LEU A 779 -5.48 19.27 -12.08
C LEU A 779 -6.70 18.45 -11.67
N VAL A 780 -7.83 18.65 -12.34
CA VAL A 780 -9.09 17.94 -12.01
C VAL A 780 -8.99 16.46 -12.35
N MET A 781 -8.35 16.10 -13.47
CA MET A 781 -8.12 14.70 -13.81
C MET A 781 -7.30 13.98 -12.73
N THR A 782 -6.23 14.62 -12.24
CA THR A 782 -5.42 14.06 -11.14
C THR A 782 -6.22 13.94 -9.85
N TYR A 783 -7.04 14.94 -9.53
CA TYR A 783 -7.94 14.90 -8.37
C TYR A 783 -8.96 13.75 -8.44
N LEU A 784 -9.58 13.51 -9.60
CA LEU A 784 -10.55 12.42 -9.77
C LEU A 784 -9.89 11.04 -9.63
N VAL A 785 -8.66 10.88 -10.12
CA VAL A 785 -7.89 9.64 -9.95
C VAL A 785 -7.56 9.41 -8.47
N ASP A 786 -7.18 10.46 -7.74
CA ASP A 786 -6.85 10.36 -6.30
C ASP A 786 -8.09 10.02 -5.45
N ILE A 787 -9.29 10.48 -5.82
CA ILE A 787 -10.55 10.17 -5.11
C ILE A 787 -11.11 8.79 -5.48
N PHE A 788 -11.06 8.41 -6.75
CA PHE A 788 -11.63 7.15 -7.24
C PHE A 788 -10.53 6.15 -7.58
N GLN A 789 -9.66 5.81 -6.62
CA GLN A 789 -8.50 4.93 -6.85
C GLN A 789 -8.90 3.58 -7.48
N ASP A 790 -9.97 2.96 -6.95
CA ASP A 790 -10.47 1.66 -7.43
C ASP A 790 -11.28 1.74 -8.74
N ARG A 791 -11.71 2.95 -9.14
CA ARG A 791 -12.59 3.19 -10.30
C ARG A 791 -12.08 4.34 -11.17
N SER A 792 -10.77 4.50 -11.26
CA SER A 792 -10.11 5.65 -11.90
C SER A 792 -10.44 5.79 -13.39
N ALA A 793 -10.58 4.66 -14.10
CA ALA A 793 -11.01 4.63 -15.50
C ALA A 793 -12.44 5.18 -15.68
N ALA A 794 -13.37 4.81 -14.81
CA ALA A 794 -14.74 5.29 -14.84
C ALA A 794 -14.84 6.78 -14.47
N GLY A 795 -14.00 7.26 -13.54
CA GLY A 795 -13.88 8.69 -13.23
C GLY A 795 -13.38 9.52 -14.41
N SER A 796 -12.38 9.00 -15.15
CA SER A 796 -11.89 9.62 -16.39
C SER A 796 -12.97 9.66 -17.48
N ALA A 797 -13.69 8.55 -17.66
CA ALA A 797 -14.78 8.46 -18.63
C ALA A 797 -15.93 9.43 -18.30
N ALA A 798 -16.28 9.60 -17.02
CA ALA A 798 -17.29 10.55 -16.57
C ALA A 798 -16.90 12.00 -16.90
N LEU A 799 -15.64 12.37 -16.63
CA LEU A 799 -15.11 13.69 -16.98
C LEU A 799 -15.11 13.90 -18.51
N ASN A 800 -14.68 12.90 -19.27
CA ASN A 800 -14.68 12.94 -20.73
C ASN A 800 -16.09 13.15 -21.30
N LEU A 801 -17.07 12.41 -20.78
CA LEU A 801 -18.46 12.51 -21.19
C LEU A 801 -19.00 13.92 -20.95
N ALA A 802 -18.82 14.45 -19.73
CA ALA A 802 -19.30 15.78 -19.38
C ALA A 802 -18.67 16.88 -20.24
N ARG A 803 -17.33 16.90 -20.36
CA ARG A 803 -16.64 17.95 -21.13
C ARG A 803 -17.04 17.93 -22.60
N CYS A 804 -17.18 16.75 -23.20
CA CYS A 804 -17.48 16.64 -24.63
C CYS A 804 -18.93 17.05 -24.93
N LEU A 805 -19.89 16.67 -24.08
CA LEU A 805 -21.29 17.09 -24.23
C LEU A 805 -21.47 18.59 -24.01
N CYS A 806 -20.81 19.18 -23.00
CA CYS A 806 -20.83 20.63 -22.81
C CYS A 806 -20.16 21.37 -23.97
N ALA A 807 -19.04 20.86 -24.48
CA ALA A 807 -18.37 21.44 -25.64
C ALA A 807 -19.21 21.34 -26.91
N ALA A 808 -19.89 20.23 -27.13
CA ALA A 808 -20.83 20.04 -28.23
C ALA A 808 -21.96 21.09 -28.18
N ALA A 809 -22.59 21.25 -27.01
CA ALA A 809 -23.60 22.27 -26.79
C ALA A 809 -23.03 23.67 -27.07
N GLY A 810 -21.90 24.03 -26.45
CA GLY A 810 -21.27 25.33 -26.63
C GLY A 810 -20.93 25.65 -28.10
N THR A 811 -20.31 24.71 -28.82
CA THR A 811 -19.94 24.91 -30.23
C THR A 811 -21.15 25.08 -31.15
N SER A 812 -22.29 24.47 -30.84
CA SER A 812 -23.51 24.69 -31.63
C SER A 812 -24.09 26.11 -31.46
N PHE A 813 -23.88 26.74 -30.29
CA PHE A 813 -24.43 28.06 -29.98
C PHE A 813 -23.47 29.23 -30.28
N VAL A 814 -22.16 28.99 -30.39
CA VAL A 814 -21.17 30.08 -30.44
C VAL A 814 -21.34 31.02 -31.63
N LEU A 815 -21.56 30.49 -32.84
CA LEU A 815 -21.68 31.29 -34.06
C LEU A 815 -23.00 32.09 -34.11
N PRO A 816 -24.17 31.48 -33.83
CA PRO A 816 -25.41 32.25 -33.65
C PRO A 816 -25.26 33.37 -32.63
N LEU A 817 -24.59 33.10 -31.51
CA LEU A 817 -24.33 34.11 -30.47
C LEU A 817 -23.42 35.24 -30.96
N ILE A 818 -22.36 34.92 -31.71
CA ILE A 818 -21.46 35.90 -32.33
C ILE A 818 -22.20 36.75 -33.35
N ARG A 819 -23.06 36.17 -34.18
CA ARG A 819 -23.86 36.93 -35.16
C ARG A 819 -24.86 37.88 -34.49
N ALA A 820 -25.47 37.46 -33.38
CA ALA A 820 -26.45 38.26 -32.66
C ALA A 820 -25.83 39.41 -31.83
N ALA A 821 -24.73 39.15 -31.11
CA ALA A 821 -24.16 40.10 -30.14
C ALA A 821 -22.81 40.72 -30.56
N GLY A 822 -22.18 40.18 -31.61
CA GLY A 822 -20.79 40.43 -31.97
C GLY A 822 -19.80 39.62 -31.13
N ALA A 823 -18.59 39.41 -31.66
CA ALA A 823 -17.55 38.56 -31.05
C ALA A 823 -17.20 38.95 -29.59
N GLY A 824 -17.07 40.24 -29.30
CA GLY A 824 -16.72 40.73 -27.96
C GLY A 824 -17.77 40.37 -26.89
N TRP A 825 -19.04 40.66 -27.14
CA TRP A 825 -20.10 40.36 -26.17
C TRP A 825 -20.38 38.86 -26.08
N ALA A 826 -20.37 38.14 -27.21
CA ALA A 826 -20.57 36.70 -27.24
C ALA A 826 -19.55 35.96 -26.34
N LEU A 827 -18.26 36.32 -26.44
CA LEU A 827 -17.22 35.71 -25.62
C LEU A 827 -17.20 36.24 -24.18
N SER A 828 -17.68 37.46 -23.94
CA SER A 828 -17.89 37.97 -22.58
C SER A 828 -18.98 37.19 -21.83
N ILE A 829 -20.06 36.80 -22.51
CA ILE A 829 -21.10 35.91 -21.96
C ILE A 829 -20.51 34.53 -21.61
N CYS A 830 -19.64 34.00 -22.46
CA CYS A 830 -18.96 32.73 -22.19
C CYS A 830 -18.08 32.82 -20.94
N VAL A 831 -17.37 33.93 -20.76
CA VAL A 831 -16.53 34.19 -19.58
C VAL A 831 -17.37 34.35 -18.32
N LEU A 832 -18.55 34.98 -18.40
CA LEU A 832 -19.50 35.01 -17.29
C LEU A 832 -19.92 33.58 -16.88
N ALA A 833 -20.19 32.70 -17.85
CA ALA A 833 -20.50 31.30 -17.59
C ALA A 833 -19.34 30.55 -16.90
N GLN A 834 -18.08 30.85 -17.27
CA GLN A 834 -16.89 30.32 -16.55
C GLN A 834 -16.83 30.83 -15.11
N GLY A 835 -17.14 32.11 -14.88
CA GLY A 835 -17.21 32.70 -13.55
C GLY A 835 -18.25 32.02 -12.66
N VAL A 836 -19.45 31.75 -13.19
CA VAL A 836 -20.48 30.98 -12.47
C VAL A 836 -20.02 29.54 -12.22
N ALA A 837 -19.36 28.91 -13.20
CA ALA A 837 -18.87 27.54 -13.07
C ALA A 837 -17.83 27.38 -11.94
N LEU A 838 -17.07 28.44 -11.59
CA LEU A 838 -16.14 28.42 -10.44
C LEU A 838 -16.84 28.17 -9.10
N LEU A 839 -18.14 28.47 -8.97
CA LEU A 839 -18.91 28.09 -7.79
C LEU A 839 -18.87 26.57 -7.56
N GLY A 840 -18.82 25.76 -8.63
CA GLY A 840 -18.66 24.31 -8.52
C GLY A 840 -17.33 23.89 -7.88
N ALA A 841 -16.23 24.58 -8.21
CA ALA A 841 -14.93 24.35 -7.58
C ALA A 841 -14.94 24.79 -6.10
N LEU A 842 -15.61 25.90 -5.77
CA LEU A 842 -15.76 26.36 -4.38
C LEU A 842 -16.61 25.41 -3.54
N ILE A 843 -17.72 24.90 -4.10
CA ILE A 843 -18.56 23.88 -3.47
C ILE A 843 -17.72 22.62 -3.18
N GLN A 844 -16.95 22.16 -4.18
CA GLN A 844 -16.06 21.02 -4.01
C GLN A 844 -15.04 21.28 -2.90
N TRP A 845 -14.42 22.45 -2.89
CA TRP A 845 -13.43 22.81 -1.88
C TRP A 845 -14.01 22.84 -0.46
N LYS A 846 -15.25 23.32 -0.30
CA LYS A 846 -15.90 23.46 1.01
C LYS A 846 -16.49 22.14 1.55
N PHE A 847 -17.12 21.34 0.69
CA PHE A 847 -17.97 20.22 1.14
C PHE A 847 -17.39 18.83 0.84
N ALA A 848 -16.39 18.69 -0.03
CA ALA A 848 -15.94 17.36 -0.46
C ALA A 848 -15.32 16.52 0.66
N GLN A 849 -14.63 17.14 1.63
CA GLN A 849 -14.13 16.43 2.80
C GLN A 849 -15.27 15.80 3.60
N THR A 850 -16.33 16.57 3.89
CA THR A 850 -17.52 16.07 4.60
C THR A 850 -18.20 14.93 3.84
N TRP A 851 -18.29 15.03 2.50
CA TRP A 851 -18.86 13.95 1.70
C TRP A 851 -18.00 12.68 1.66
N ARG A 852 -16.68 12.78 1.86
CA ARG A 852 -15.80 11.61 2.00
C ARG A 852 -15.95 10.96 3.37
N ASP A 853 -15.99 11.78 4.42
CA ASP A 853 -16.12 11.32 5.81
C ASP A 853 -17.48 10.65 6.09
N GLN A 854 -18.53 10.96 5.31
CA GLN A 854 -19.86 10.31 5.41
C GLN A 854 -19.94 8.93 4.73
N LYS A 855 -18.95 8.57 3.90
CA LYS A 855 -18.96 7.35 3.08
C LYS A 855 -18.06 6.25 3.65
N ASN A 856 -17.06 6.66 4.44
CA ASN A 856 -16.25 5.78 5.29
C ASN A 856 -16.92 5.63 6.64
#